data_AF-A0A396J284-F1
#
_entry.id   AF-A0A396J284-F1
#
_cell.length_a   1.000
_cell.length_b   1.000
_cell.length_c   1.000
_cell.angle_alpha   90.00
_cell.angle_beta   90.00
_cell.angle_gamma   90.00
#
_symmetry.space_group_name_H-M   'P 1'
#
loop_
_entity.id
_entity.type
_entity.pdbx_description
1 polymer ?
#
loop_
_entity_poly.entity_id
_entity_poly.type
_entity_poly.pdbx_seq_one_letter_code
_entity_poly.pdbx_strand_id
1 'polypeptide(L)'
;MELIIRRTSSFNSKIRFILLVFQIILILALVEAHNAHPHEDQLQWGGLERNTNNIVSHSCIHDQILEQRKRPGRKIYSVTPQVYEPGRLKPLQNKGRTILEVSTSSESQNDVKEPIRIYLNYDAVGHSPDRDCRKVGAVVKLGEPPTTSLPGSPFCNPHGNPPIVGDCWYNCTSEDISGEDKKRRLRKALGQTADWFRRALAVEPVKGNLRLSGYSACGQDGGVQLPRGYIEEGVPDADLVLLVTTRPTTGNTLAWAVACERDQWGRAIAGHVNVAPRHLTAEAETLLSATLIHEVMHVLGFDPHAFAHFRDERKRRRDQVTEQVMDEKLGRMVNRVVLPRVVMHSRYHYAAYSGNFTGLELEDGGGRGTSGSHWEKRLLMNEIMTGSVDTRSVVSKMTLALLEDSGWYKANYSMADRLDWGRNQGTEFVTSPCNLWKGAYHCNTTQYSGCTYNREAEGYCPILTYSGDLPQWAQYFPQANKGGQSSLADYCTYFVAYSDGSCTDTNSARAPDRMLGEVRGSNSRCMASSLVRTGFVRGSMTQGNGCYQHRCINSSLEVAVDGIWKVCPHAGGAILFPGFNGELICPAYPELCNSDPVSVSGQCPNSCNFNGDCVDGRCRCFLGFHGHDCSRRSCPGNCNGNGMCLSNGICECKTGYTGIDCSTAVCDEQCSLHGGVCDNGVCEFRCSDYAGYTCQNSSMLLSSLSVCKNVLVNDVSGQHCAPSEPSILQQLEEVVVMPNYHRLFPGGARKLFNIFGSTYCDEAAKRLACWISIQKCDKDGDNRLRVCHSACQSYNIACGASLECSDQTLFSSEGEGEGQCTGFGEMKLSWFSRLRNGFSLRNNSSLKGMSVRYRKL
;
A
#
# COMPACT_ATOMS: atom_id res chain seq x y z
N MET A 1 -73.81 1.50 -70.88
CA MET A 1 -73.57 2.93 -71.15
C MET A 1 -72.29 3.30 -70.43
N GLU A 2 -71.13 3.09 -71.02
CA GLU A 2 -70.48 3.79 -72.15
C GLU A 2 -69.38 4.74 -71.62
N LEU A 3 -68.26 4.69 -72.33
CA LEU A 3 -67.14 5.64 -72.39
C LEU A 3 -65.93 5.50 -71.42
N ILE A 4 -64.95 4.68 -71.85
CA ILE A 4 -63.75 5.11 -72.60
C ILE A 4 -62.71 6.04 -71.88
N ILE A 5 -61.49 5.47 -71.75
CA ILE A 5 -60.14 6.05 -71.95
C ILE A 5 -59.38 6.71 -70.76
N ARG A 6 -58.42 5.90 -70.29
CA ARG A 6 -56.95 6.11 -70.19
C ARG A 6 -56.35 7.29 -69.40
N ARG A 7 -55.51 6.82 -68.46
CA ARG A 7 -54.04 7.03 -68.31
C ARG A 7 -53.51 8.20 -67.47
N THR A 8 -52.91 7.75 -66.35
CA THR A 8 -51.54 8.05 -65.86
C THR A 8 -51.22 9.45 -65.36
N SER A 9 -51.22 9.61 -64.03
CA SER A 9 -50.31 10.51 -63.32
C SER A 9 -50.41 10.33 -61.78
N SER A 10 -49.97 9.20 -61.23
CA SER A 10 -49.84 9.05 -59.76
C SER A 10 -48.73 8.10 -59.30
N PHE A 11 -47.70 7.90 -60.13
CA PHE A 11 -46.50 7.14 -59.73
C PHE A 11 -45.26 8.04 -59.56
N ASN A 12 -45.41 9.37 -59.72
CA ASN A 12 -44.31 10.34 -59.71
C ASN A 12 -44.18 11.16 -58.40
N SER A 13 -45.09 10.99 -57.43
CA SER A 13 -45.04 11.72 -56.15
C SER A 13 -44.25 10.96 -55.07
N LYS A 14 -44.42 9.62 -54.98
CA LYS A 14 -43.71 8.79 -53.99
C LYS A 14 -42.21 8.63 -54.28
N ILE A 15 -41.81 8.56 -55.56
CA ILE A 15 -40.39 8.49 -55.95
C ILE A 15 -39.68 9.84 -55.72
N ARG A 16 -40.37 10.97 -55.94
CA ARG A 16 -39.81 12.30 -55.66
C ARG A 16 -39.57 12.54 -54.17
N PHE A 17 -40.44 12.03 -53.29
CA PHE A 17 -40.25 12.13 -51.84
C PHE A 17 -39.07 11.28 -51.34
N ILE A 18 -38.92 10.06 -51.86
CA ILE A 18 -37.80 9.18 -51.52
C ILE A 18 -36.47 9.75 -52.03
N LEU A 19 -36.44 10.34 -53.24
CA LEU A 19 -35.26 11.00 -53.79
C LEU A 19 -34.90 12.30 -53.04
N LEU A 20 -35.89 13.07 -52.55
CA LEU A 20 -35.64 14.25 -51.71
C LEU A 20 -35.06 13.88 -50.35
N VAL A 21 -35.56 12.82 -49.73
CA VAL A 21 -35.01 12.31 -48.46
C VAL A 21 -33.60 11.74 -48.66
N PHE A 22 -33.35 11.03 -49.76
CA PHE A 22 -31.99 10.59 -50.10
C PHE A 22 -31.04 11.75 -50.43
N GLN A 23 -31.51 12.81 -51.11
CA GLN A 23 -30.70 14.01 -51.35
C GLN A 23 -30.39 14.75 -50.05
N ILE A 24 -31.33 14.83 -49.10
CA ILE A 24 -31.10 15.48 -47.80
C ILE A 24 -30.11 14.67 -46.95
N ILE A 25 -30.23 13.33 -46.95
CA ILE A 25 -29.29 12.44 -46.25
C ILE A 25 -27.90 12.48 -46.91
N LEU A 26 -27.82 12.56 -48.25
CA LEU A 26 -26.54 12.69 -48.97
C LEU A 26 -25.88 14.06 -48.76
N ILE A 27 -26.66 15.15 -48.66
CA ILE A 27 -26.16 16.49 -48.35
C ILE A 27 -25.68 16.56 -46.89
N LEU A 28 -26.37 15.93 -45.93
CA LEU A 28 -25.90 15.85 -44.54
C LEU A 28 -24.64 14.97 -44.41
N ALA A 29 -24.55 13.86 -45.14
CA ALA A 29 -23.35 13.02 -45.19
C ALA A 29 -22.16 13.69 -45.90
N LEU A 30 -22.42 14.57 -46.87
CA LEU A 30 -21.38 15.37 -47.53
C LEU A 30 -20.90 16.56 -46.69
N VAL A 31 -21.71 17.04 -45.74
CA VAL A 31 -21.30 18.09 -44.78
C VAL A 31 -20.46 17.52 -43.62
N GLU A 32 -20.65 16.26 -43.23
CA GLU A 32 -19.77 15.58 -42.27
C GLU A 32 -18.49 14.99 -42.91
N ALA A 33 -18.45 14.83 -44.24
CA ALA A 33 -17.28 14.31 -44.97
C ALA A 33 -16.35 15.39 -45.56
N HIS A 34 -16.55 16.68 -45.24
CA HIS A 34 -15.72 17.78 -45.75
C HIS A 34 -14.97 18.61 -44.70
N ASN A 35 -14.75 18.07 -43.50
CA ASN A 35 -13.74 18.56 -42.56
C ASN A 35 -12.91 17.40 -41.98
N ALA A 36 -12.26 16.64 -42.86
CA ALA A 36 -11.21 15.70 -42.46
C ALA A 36 -10.27 15.42 -43.63
N HIS A 37 -9.39 16.38 -43.93
CA HIS A 37 -8.08 16.04 -44.48
C HIS A 37 -6.99 16.53 -43.53
N PRO A 38 -5.97 15.69 -43.27
CA PRO A 38 -4.90 16.00 -42.34
C PRO A 38 -4.01 17.02 -43.00
N HIS A 39 -4.09 18.28 -42.55
CA HIS A 39 -3.01 19.21 -42.82
C HIS A 39 -1.82 18.74 -41.99
N GLU A 40 -0.83 18.27 -42.74
CA GLU A 40 0.54 18.00 -42.38
C GLU A 40 1.20 19.32 -41.94
N ASP A 41 0.74 19.90 -40.83
CA ASP A 41 1.52 20.90 -40.13
C ASP A 41 2.59 20.13 -39.37
N GLN A 42 3.77 20.09 -39.98
CA GLN A 42 5.04 20.07 -39.27
C GLN A 42 4.95 21.03 -38.09
N LEU A 43 4.51 20.55 -36.93
CA LEU A 43 5.03 21.05 -35.67
C LEU A 43 6.50 20.65 -35.68
N GLN A 44 7.31 21.52 -36.29
CA GLN A 44 8.63 21.78 -35.78
C GLN A 44 8.48 21.90 -34.27
N TRP A 45 8.84 20.83 -33.58
CA TRP A 45 9.49 20.92 -32.29
C TRP A 45 10.73 21.79 -32.52
N GLY A 46 10.51 23.10 -32.56
CA GLY A 46 11.51 24.09 -32.25
C GLY A 46 11.87 23.81 -30.80
N GLY A 47 12.90 22.98 -30.63
CA GLY A 47 13.57 22.79 -29.37
C GLY A 47 13.89 24.18 -28.82
N LEU A 48 13.32 24.48 -27.67
CA LEU A 48 14.04 25.28 -26.71
C LEU A 48 14.55 24.32 -25.66
N GLU A 49 15.68 23.70 -25.99
CA GLU A 49 16.64 23.23 -25.00
C GLU A 49 16.76 24.32 -23.93
N ARG A 50 16.28 24.02 -22.72
CA ARG A 50 16.59 24.84 -21.57
C ARG A 50 16.75 23.92 -20.37
N ASN A 51 18.00 23.49 -20.18
CA ASN A 51 18.62 22.97 -18.97
C ASN A 51 17.62 22.68 -17.84
N THR A 52 16.98 21.51 -17.90
CA THR A 52 16.49 20.85 -16.70
C THR A 52 17.72 20.38 -15.95
N ASN A 53 18.23 21.23 -15.05
CA ASN A 53 19.17 20.77 -14.05
C ASN A 53 18.44 19.72 -13.20
N ASN A 54 18.87 18.48 -13.37
CA ASN A 54 18.33 17.27 -12.78
C ASN A 54 18.29 17.38 -11.24
N ILE A 55 17.12 17.70 -10.69
CA ILE A 55 16.76 17.14 -9.38
C ILE A 55 16.24 15.75 -9.69
N VAL A 56 17.05 14.73 -9.39
CA VAL A 56 16.69 13.32 -9.58
C VAL A 56 15.63 12.96 -8.54
N SER A 57 14.37 13.34 -8.81
CA SER A 57 13.21 12.94 -8.03
C SER A 57 12.57 11.73 -8.70
N HIS A 58 12.43 10.65 -7.95
CA HIS A 58 11.77 9.42 -8.39
C HIS A 58 10.25 9.59 -8.29
N SER A 59 9.53 9.16 -9.32
CA SER A 59 8.07 9.05 -9.28
C SER A 59 7.74 7.63 -8.83
N CYS A 60 7.14 7.48 -7.66
CA CYS A 60 6.77 6.18 -7.12
C CYS A 60 5.61 5.62 -7.95
N ILE A 61 5.80 4.43 -8.53
CA ILE A 61 4.90 3.88 -9.56
C ILE A 61 3.73 3.12 -8.92
N HIS A 62 3.23 3.61 -7.80
CA HIS A 62 2.05 3.03 -7.21
C HIS A 62 0.85 3.18 -8.15
N ASP A 63 0.81 4.24 -8.97
CA ASP A 63 -0.32 4.51 -9.87
C ASP A 63 -0.48 3.40 -10.88
N GLN A 64 0.63 2.92 -11.42
CA GLN A 64 0.60 1.81 -12.33
C GLN A 64 0.41 0.50 -11.56
N ILE A 65 0.96 0.31 -10.35
CA ILE A 65 0.72 -0.90 -9.56
C ILE A 65 -0.77 -1.06 -9.24
N LEU A 66 -1.45 -0.01 -8.73
CA LEU A 66 -2.87 0.00 -8.39
C LEU A 66 -3.81 0.12 -9.61
N GLU A 67 -3.41 0.77 -10.71
CA GLU A 67 -4.13 0.65 -12.00
C GLU A 67 -3.97 -0.74 -12.62
N GLN A 68 -2.80 -1.37 -12.51
CA GLN A 68 -2.57 -2.75 -12.93
C GLN A 68 -3.39 -3.73 -12.09
N ARG A 69 -3.72 -3.40 -10.83
CA ARG A 69 -4.69 -4.15 -10.01
C ARG A 69 -6.15 -4.05 -10.51
N LYS A 70 -6.44 -3.13 -11.43
CA LYS A 70 -7.80 -2.87 -11.97
C LYS A 70 -7.98 -3.27 -13.44
N ARG A 71 -6.92 -3.66 -14.14
CA ARG A 71 -6.97 -3.91 -15.59
C ARG A 71 -7.53 -5.31 -15.87
N PRO A 72 -8.57 -5.44 -16.71
CA PRO A 72 -9.16 -6.71 -17.11
C PRO A 72 -8.09 -7.67 -17.65
N GLY A 73 -7.70 -8.72 -16.91
CA GLY A 73 -6.82 -9.78 -17.40
C GLY A 73 -5.63 -10.20 -16.53
N ARG A 74 -5.25 -9.43 -15.50
CA ARG A 74 -3.96 -9.61 -14.79
C ARG A 74 -4.11 -10.36 -13.46
N LYS A 75 -3.27 -11.40 -13.26
CA LYS A 75 -3.20 -12.25 -12.05
C LYS A 75 -2.40 -11.53 -10.94
N ILE A 76 -3.06 -10.91 -9.96
CA ILE A 76 -2.43 -10.62 -8.66
C ILE A 76 -2.46 -11.91 -7.87
N TYR A 77 -1.30 -12.44 -7.50
CA TYR A 77 -1.23 -13.66 -6.72
C TYR A 77 -1.17 -13.27 -5.24
N SER A 78 -2.33 -13.23 -4.60
CA SER A 78 -2.42 -13.23 -3.14
C SER A 78 -2.57 -14.68 -2.70
N VAL A 79 -1.82 -15.06 -1.66
CA VAL A 79 -1.91 -16.41 -1.14
C VAL A 79 -3.05 -16.42 -0.15
N THR A 80 -4.01 -17.29 -0.39
CA THR A 80 -5.19 -17.43 0.46
C THR A 80 -5.59 -18.92 0.52
N PRO A 81 -6.41 -19.32 1.50
CA PRO A 81 -6.28 -20.47 2.39
C PRO A 81 -5.84 -21.81 1.79
N GLN A 82 -5.05 -22.53 2.59
CA GLN A 82 -4.77 -23.95 2.39
C GLN A 82 -5.82 -24.86 3.03
N VAL A 83 -6.12 -25.99 2.35
CA VAL A 83 -6.77 -27.18 2.90
C VAL A 83 -5.73 -28.30 2.93
N TYR A 84 -5.57 -28.94 4.09
CA TYR A 84 -4.55 -29.96 4.35
C TYR A 84 -4.98 -31.35 3.85
N GLU A 85 -4.00 -32.16 3.37
CA GLU A 85 -4.06 -33.62 3.41
C GLU A 85 -2.66 -34.22 3.63
N PRO A 86 -2.57 -35.45 4.17
CA PRO A 86 -1.41 -35.96 4.89
C PRO A 86 -0.30 -36.49 3.97
N GLY A 87 0.94 -36.11 4.27
CA GLY A 87 2.13 -36.68 3.67
C GLY A 87 2.32 -38.16 4.03
N ARG A 88 2.71 -38.97 3.04
CA ARG A 88 2.95 -40.42 3.14
C ARG A 88 3.93 -40.80 4.26
N LEU A 89 3.45 -41.62 5.20
CA LEU A 89 4.23 -42.35 6.19
C LEU A 89 5.10 -43.46 5.57
N LYS A 90 6.36 -43.55 6.03
CA LYS A 90 6.98 -44.85 6.32
C LYS A 90 6.30 -45.44 7.58
N PRO A 91 6.16 -46.77 7.71
CA PRO A 91 5.26 -47.36 8.68
C PRO A 91 5.82 -47.24 10.10
N LEU A 92 5.13 -46.50 10.97
CA LEU A 92 5.26 -46.65 12.41
C LEU A 92 3.90 -46.34 13.07
N GLN A 93 3.56 -47.21 14.01
CA GLN A 93 2.30 -47.31 14.71
C GLN A 93 1.91 -46.00 15.42
N ASN A 94 0.60 -45.72 15.43
CA ASN A 94 -0.13 -44.94 16.44
C ASN A 94 0.59 -43.75 17.09
N LYS A 95 0.24 -42.54 16.64
CA LYS A 95 -0.22 -41.37 17.43
C LYS A 95 0.00 -40.08 16.63
N GLY A 96 -0.92 -39.78 15.72
CA GLY A 96 -1.07 -38.45 15.09
C GLY A 96 -1.68 -37.41 16.04
N ARG A 97 -1.33 -37.47 17.34
CA ARG A 97 -1.73 -36.53 18.40
C ARG A 97 -0.54 -36.05 19.25
N THR A 98 0.68 -36.23 18.76
CA THR A 98 1.92 -35.88 19.49
C THR A 98 2.78 -34.85 18.75
N ILE A 99 2.23 -34.12 17.77
CA ILE A 99 2.93 -33.04 17.05
C ILE A 99 2.44 -31.64 17.51
N LEU A 100 1.48 -31.60 18.44
CA LEU A 100 1.07 -30.41 19.20
C LEU A 100 0.84 -30.75 20.67
N GLU A 101 1.68 -31.62 21.25
CA GLU A 101 1.84 -31.60 22.69
C GLU A 101 2.66 -30.34 23.01
N VAL A 102 1.96 -29.28 23.44
CA VAL A 102 2.58 -28.20 24.18
C VAL A 102 3.34 -28.87 25.33
N SER A 103 4.66 -28.71 25.35
CA SER A 103 5.41 -28.87 26.58
C SER A 103 4.68 -28.04 27.63
N THR A 104 4.08 -28.72 28.62
CA THR A 104 3.51 -28.13 29.81
C THR A 104 4.64 -27.55 30.66
N SER A 105 5.29 -26.52 30.13
CA SER A 105 6.12 -25.60 30.87
C SER A 105 5.33 -24.30 30.89
N SER A 106 4.63 -24.10 32.00
CA SER A 106 4.18 -22.80 32.44
C SER A 106 5.36 -21.83 32.45
N GLU A 107 5.52 -21.05 31.39
CA GLU A 107 6.14 -19.74 31.50
C GLU A 107 5.05 -18.72 31.22
N SER A 108 4.75 -17.89 32.22
CA SER A 108 3.87 -16.75 32.04
C SER A 108 4.58 -15.80 31.06
N GLN A 109 4.09 -15.77 29.82
CA GLN A 109 4.77 -15.04 28.75
C GLN A 109 4.27 -13.60 28.73
N ASN A 110 5.13 -12.70 29.16
CA ASN A 110 4.97 -11.27 28.91
C ASN A 110 4.88 -11.03 27.40
N ASP A 111 3.87 -10.26 26.95
CA ASP A 111 3.73 -9.71 25.59
C ASP A 111 4.85 -8.70 25.28
N VAL A 112 6.11 -9.14 25.29
CA VAL A 112 7.28 -8.30 25.01
C VAL A 112 7.51 -8.30 23.51
N LYS A 113 7.30 -7.14 22.87
CA LYS A 113 7.68 -6.94 21.48
C LYS A 113 9.21 -6.96 21.34
N GLU A 114 9.71 -7.73 20.39
CA GLU A 114 11.13 -7.90 20.05
C GLU A 114 11.45 -7.31 18.67
N PRO A 115 12.72 -6.98 18.35
CA PRO A 115 13.10 -6.49 17.03
C PRO A 115 12.60 -7.38 15.88
N ILE A 116 11.95 -6.78 14.87
CA ILE A 116 11.39 -7.55 13.75
C ILE A 116 12.47 -8.33 12.98
N ARG A 117 12.19 -9.60 12.70
CA ARG A 117 13.08 -10.48 11.93
C ARG A 117 12.55 -10.61 10.49
N ILE A 118 13.29 -10.02 9.53
CA ILE A 118 12.91 -10.04 8.11
C ILE A 118 13.81 -11.04 7.37
N TYR A 119 13.20 -12.08 6.80
CA TYR A 119 13.89 -13.05 5.96
C TYR A 119 13.83 -12.63 4.49
N LEU A 120 14.99 -12.56 3.83
CA LEU A 120 15.12 -12.18 2.42
C LEU A 120 15.33 -13.43 1.56
N ASN A 121 14.35 -13.78 0.72
CA ASN A 121 14.48 -14.88 -0.25
C ASN A 121 14.89 -14.34 -1.63
N TYR A 122 15.98 -14.87 -2.19
CA TYR A 122 16.50 -14.48 -3.51
C TYR A 122 16.33 -15.57 -4.58
N ASP A 123 15.60 -16.64 -4.32
CA ASP A 123 15.54 -17.82 -5.19
C ASP A 123 14.87 -17.51 -6.54
N ALA A 124 14.01 -16.49 -6.57
CA ALA A 124 13.34 -16.05 -7.79
C ALA A 124 14.20 -15.14 -8.68
N VAL A 125 15.36 -14.66 -8.20
CA VAL A 125 16.22 -13.72 -8.93
C VAL A 125 16.91 -14.41 -10.11
N GLY A 126 16.48 -14.10 -11.33
CA GLY A 126 17.03 -14.68 -12.58
C GLY A 126 16.39 -16.01 -12.98
N HIS A 127 15.44 -16.51 -12.20
CA HIS A 127 14.80 -17.80 -12.38
C HIS A 127 13.38 -17.74 -12.97
N SER A 128 12.87 -16.55 -13.31
CA SER A 128 11.60 -16.33 -14.02
C SER A 128 11.82 -16.33 -15.55
N PRO A 129 11.58 -17.44 -16.28
CA PRO A 129 12.01 -17.61 -17.67
C PRO A 129 11.33 -16.65 -18.67
N ASP A 130 10.13 -16.14 -18.37
CA ASP A 130 9.36 -15.24 -19.22
C ASP A 130 9.38 -13.77 -18.75
N ARG A 131 10.09 -13.47 -17.65
CA ARG A 131 10.11 -12.14 -17.01
C ARG A 131 11.52 -11.60 -16.73
N ASP A 132 12.51 -12.48 -16.58
CA ASP A 132 13.88 -12.07 -16.30
C ASP A 132 14.70 -11.93 -17.58
N CYS A 133 15.42 -10.83 -17.69
CA CYS A 133 16.35 -10.59 -18.78
C CYS A 133 17.62 -11.43 -18.61
N ARG A 134 17.73 -12.50 -19.42
CA ARG A 134 18.90 -13.41 -19.42
C ARG A 134 19.91 -13.11 -20.51
N LYS A 135 19.48 -12.52 -21.62
CA LYS A 135 20.32 -12.15 -22.77
C LYS A 135 19.80 -10.87 -23.40
N VAL A 136 20.72 -10.10 -23.99
CA VAL A 136 20.38 -8.90 -24.76
C VAL A 136 19.51 -9.30 -25.96
N GLY A 137 18.47 -8.53 -26.25
CA GLY A 137 17.54 -8.86 -27.33
C GLY A 137 16.44 -9.87 -26.96
N ALA A 138 16.45 -10.42 -25.74
CA ALA A 138 15.34 -11.25 -25.26
C ALA A 138 14.09 -10.41 -25.05
N VAL A 139 12.94 -10.96 -25.41
CA VAL A 139 11.64 -10.31 -25.19
C VAL A 139 10.98 -10.96 -23.98
N VAL A 140 10.74 -10.17 -22.93
CA VAL A 140 10.13 -10.61 -21.66
C VAL A 140 8.84 -9.85 -21.40
N LYS A 141 8.01 -10.37 -20.49
CA LYS A 141 6.75 -9.74 -20.09
C LYS A 141 6.96 -8.68 -19.01
N LEU A 142 6.52 -7.46 -19.28
CA LEU A 142 6.20 -6.46 -18.26
C LEU A 142 4.69 -6.35 -18.21
N GLY A 143 4.05 -7.00 -17.24
CA GLY A 143 2.62 -7.25 -17.46
C GLY A 143 2.18 -8.69 -17.43
N GLU A 144 0.91 -8.85 -17.73
CA GLU A 144 0.36 -9.97 -18.47
C GLU A 144 -0.11 -9.46 -19.86
N PRO A 145 0.81 -9.23 -20.83
CA PRO A 145 0.42 -8.78 -22.16
C PRO A 145 -0.53 -9.79 -22.86
N PRO A 146 -1.49 -9.33 -23.69
CA PRO A 146 -2.53 -10.20 -24.27
C PRO A 146 -1.96 -11.36 -25.10
N THR A 147 -2.47 -12.58 -24.86
CA THR A 147 -2.04 -13.81 -25.56
C THR A 147 -2.37 -13.82 -27.06
N THR A 148 -3.33 -13.00 -27.51
CA THR A 148 -3.78 -12.88 -28.91
C THR A 148 -2.95 -11.92 -29.76
N SER A 149 -2.04 -11.18 -29.13
CA SER A 149 -1.12 -10.31 -29.85
C SER A 149 0.00 -11.10 -30.54
N LEU A 150 0.36 -10.70 -31.77
CA LEU A 150 1.61 -11.15 -32.40
C LEU A 150 2.77 -10.96 -31.41
N PRO A 151 3.71 -11.91 -31.27
CA PRO A 151 4.86 -11.74 -30.37
C PRO A 151 5.57 -10.42 -30.70
N GLY A 152 5.48 -9.43 -29.80
CA GLY A 152 6.09 -8.11 -29.97
C GLY A 152 5.13 -6.90 -30.14
N SER A 153 3.82 -7.03 -29.93
CA SER A 153 2.90 -5.87 -29.86
C SER A 153 1.92 -6.03 -28.68
N PRO A 154 1.67 -5.02 -27.83
CA PRO A 154 2.36 -3.73 -27.75
C PRO A 154 3.78 -3.90 -27.18
N PHE A 155 4.74 -3.20 -27.80
CA PHE A 155 6.13 -3.17 -27.36
C PHE A 155 6.36 -2.00 -26.40
N CYS A 156 6.96 -2.25 -25.24
CA CYS A 156 7.37 -1.17 -24.35
C CYS A 156 8.70 -0.58 -24.81
N ASN A 157 8.70 0.70 -25.15
CA ASN A 157 9.93 1.46 -25.28
C ASN A 157 10.32 2.02 -23.89
N PRO A 158 11.39 1.52 -23.24
CA PRO A 158 11.88 2.05 -21.97
C PRO A 158 12.28 3.53 -22.03
N HIS A 159 12.63 4.02 -23.23
CA HIS A 159 13.03 5.41 -23.49
C HIS A 159 11.90 6.22 -24.13
N GLY A 160 10.71 5.66 -24.29
CA GLY A 160 9.55 6.36 -24.83
C GLY A 160 9.16 7.52 -23.92
N ASN A 161 8.88 8.67 -24.51
CA ASN A 161 8.35 9.83 -23.82
C ASN A 161 7.00 10.18 -24.46
N PRO A 162 5.85 9.87 -23.83
CA PRO A 162 5.70 9.30 -22.50
C PRO A 162 6.04 7.79 -22.44
N PRO A 163 6.43 7.27 -21.26
CA PRO A 163 6.63 5.83 -21.08
C PRO A 163 5.33 5.11 -21.43
N ILE A 164 5.42 4.00 -22.17
CA ILE A 164 4.23 3.21 -22.52
C ILE A 164 3.70 2.59 -21.21
N VAL A 165 2.54 3.07 -20.78
CA VAL A 165 1.86 2.63 -19.55
C VAL A 165 0.97 1.44 -19.89
N GLY A 166 1.39 0.21 -19.59
CA GLY A 166 0.76 -0.95 -20.21
C GLY A 166 1.33 -2.29 -19.79
N ASP A 167 0.54 -3.34 -19.99
CA ASP A 167 1.03 -4.71 -20.10
C ASP A 167 1.64 -4.85 -21.49
N CYS A 168 2.93 -5.18 -21.57
CA CYS A 168 3.69 -5.09 -22.80
C CYS A 168 4.84 -6.09 -22.86
N TRP A 169 5.34 -6.25 -24.08
CA TRP A 169 6.56 -6.98 -24.36
C TRP A 169 7.76 -6.03 -24.27
N TYR A 170 8.76 -6.42 -23.49
CA TYR A 170 9.95 -5.62 -23.19
C TYR A 170 11.20 -6.25 -23.78
N ASN A 171 12.00 -5.46 -24.48
CA ASN A 171 13.27 -5.92 -25.03
C ASN A 171 14.42 -5.65 -24.08
N CYS A 172 15.06 -6.73 -23.64
CA CYS A 172 16.16 -6.70 -22.70
C CYS A 172 17.40 -6.02 -23.26
N THR A 173 17.90 -5.03 -22.52
CA THR A 173 19.21 -4.41 -22.74
C THR A 173 20.29 -5.10 -21.91
N SER A 174 21.56 -4.71 -22.08
CA SER A 174 22.65 -5.15 -21.20
C SER A 174 22.46 -4.66 -19.76
N GLU A 175 21.79 -3.53 -19.56
CA GLU A 175 21.50 -2.95 -18.24
C GLU A 175 20.41 -3.72 -17.50
N ASP A 176 19.57 -4.50 -18.20
CA ASP A 176 18.51 -5.28 -17.58
C ASP A 176 18.98 -6.67 -17.11
N ILE A 177 20.21 -7.09 -17.42
CA ILE A 177 20.74 -8.40 -17.03
C ILE A 177 21.35 -8.33 -15.63
N SER A 178 20.83 -9.15 -14.71
CA SER A 178 21.30 -9.28 -13.33
C SER A 178 22.56 -10.15 -13.21
N GLY A 179 23.71 -9.60 -13.60
CA GLY A 179 25.02 -10.22 -13.36
C GLY A 179 25.41 -10.26 -11.88
N GLU A 180 26.53 -10.91 -11.56
CA GLU A 180 26.99 -11.11 -10.17
C GLU A 180 27.22 -9.81 -9.38
N ASP A 181 27.73 -8.75 -10.04
CA ASP A 181 27.88 -7.43 -9.40
C ASP A 181 26.53 -6.85 -8.94
N LYS A 182 25.52 -6.87 -9.82
CA LYS A 182 24.17 -6.38 -9.51
C LYS A 182 23.50 -7.22 -8.42
N LYS A 183 23.63 -8.54 -8.46
CA LYS A 183 23.12 -9.43 -7.40
C LYS A 183 23.77 -9.11 -6.04
N ARG A 184 25.08 -8.83 -6.01
CA ARG A 184 25.79 -8.42 -4.79
C ARG A 184 25.27 -7.08 -4.27
N ARG A 185 25.09 -6.08 -5.15
CA ARG A 185 24.52 -4.76 -4.78
C ARG A 185 23.10 -4.89 -4.23
N LEU A 186 22.26 -5.69 -4.89
CA LEU A 186 20.91 -5.99 -4.43
C LEU A 186 20.89 -6.60 -3.01
N ARG A 187 21.73 -7.62 -2.77
CA ARG A 187 21.86 -8.25 -1.45
C ARG A 187 22.30 -7.27 -0.38
N LYS A 188 23.27 -6.39 -0.70
CA LYS A 188 23.74 -5.35 0.21
C LYS A 188 22.61 -4.36 0.55
N ALA A 189 21.93 -3.82 -0.46
CA ALA A 189 20.90 -2.80 -0.28
C ALA A 189 19.68 -3.33 0.51
N LEU A 190 19.18 -4.53 0.18
CA LEU A 190 18.08 -5.15 0.91
C LEU A 190 18.48 -5.61 2.32
N GLY A 191 19.70 -6.09 2.51
CA GLY A 191 20.23 -6.42 3.84
C GLY A 191 20.27 -5.19 4.75
N GLN A 192 20.77 -4.06 4.24
CA GLN A 192 20.76 -2.78 4.96
C GLN A 192 19.35 -2.29 5.26
N THR A 193 18.41 -2.47 4.32
CA THR A 193 16.99 -2.14 4.51
C THR A 193 16.39 -2.97 5.65
N ALA A 194 16.60 -4.30 5.65
CA ALA A 194 16.12 -5.19 6.70
C ALA A 194 16.73 -4.84 8.08
N ASP A 195 18.02 -4.53 8.14
CA ASP A 195 18.70 -4.10 9.38
C ASP A 195 18.19 -2.74 9.88
N TRP A 196 17.78 -1.84 8.99
CA TRP A 196 17.15 -0.58 9.36
C TRP A 196 15.80 -0.83 10.04
N PHE A 197 14.92 -1.64 9.44
CA PHE A 197 13.61 -1.98 10.03
C PHE A 197 13.73 -2.77 11.34
N ARG A 198 14.69 -3.70 11.44
CA ARG A 198 14.99 -4.41 12.69
C ARG A 198 15.31 -3.46 13.85
N ARG A 199 15.96 -2.32 13.58
CA ARG A 199 16.26 -1.30 14.62
C ARG A 199 15.12 -0.32 14.86
N ALA A 200 14.30 -0.08 13.83
CA ALA A 200 13.20 0.87 13.87
C ALA A 200 11.90 0.29 14.47
N LEU A 201 11.66 -1.02 14.33
CA LEU A 201 10.40 -1.65 14.69
C LEU A 201 10.61 -2.90 15.56
N ALA A 202 9.79 -3.01 16.60
CA ALA A 202 9.61 -4.23 17.36
C ALA A 202 8.20 -4.81 17.13
N VAL A 203 8.08 -6.13 17.15
CA VAL A 203 6.85 -6.89 16.87
C VAL A 203 6.66 -7.99 17.92
N GLU A 204 5.44 -8.49 18.07
CA GLU A 204 5.21 -9.75 18.78
C GLU A 204 5.79 -10.88 17.93
N PRO A 205 6.84 -11.58 18.40
CA PRO A 205 7.56 -12.53 17.55
C PRO A 205 6.66 -13.71 17.21
N VAL A 206 6.78 -14.20 15.96
CA VAL A 206 6.13 -15.43 15.53
C VAL A 206 6.67 -16.59 16.37
N LYS A 207 5.76 -17.38 16.95
CA LYS A 207 6.09 -18.55 17.75
C LYS A 207 6.44 -19.72 16.84
N GLY A 208 7.65 -20.26 17.00
CA GLY A 208 8.17 -21.33 16.13
C GLY A 208 8.54 -20.81 14.74
N ASN A 209 8.42 -21.68 13.74
CA ASN A 209 8.73 -21.31 12.36
C ASN A 209 7.55 -20.57 11.72
N LEU A 210 7.85 -19.49 10.99
CA LEU A 210 6.86 -18.77 10.21
C LEU A 210 6.41 -19.60 9.01
N ARG A 211 5.17 -20.09 9.05
CA ARG A 211 4.58 -20.85 7.96
C ARG A 211 3.74 -19.94 7.09
N LEU A 212 3.95 -20.06 5.78
CA LEU A 212 3.14 -19.38 4.77
C LEU A 212 1.99 -20.30 4.36
N SER A 213 0.86 -19.71 3.98
CA SER A 213 -0.25 -20.49 3.43
C SER A 213 0.18 -21.10 2.08
N GLY A 214 -0.22 -22.33 1.79
CA GLY A 214 0.44 -23.08 0.70
C GLY A 214 -0.32 -23.20 -0.64
N TYR A 215 -1.10 -22.18 -0.98
CA TYR A 215 -1.74 -21.87 -2.26
C TYR A 215 -1.03 -20.78 -3.09
N SER A 216 -0.18 -21.16 -4.07
CA SER A 216 0.23 -20.31 -5.22
C SER A 216 1.41 -19.34 -5.02
N ALA A 217 1.66 -18.55 -6.06
CA ALA A 217 2.71 -17.54 -6.09
C ALA A 217 2.32 -16.37 -5.16
N CYS A 218 3.31 -15.68 -4.61
CA CYS A 218 3.08 -14.48 -3.80
C CYS A 218 3.47 -13.23 -4.58
N GLY A 219 2.59 -12.24 -4.58
CA GLY A 219 2.84 -10.89 -5.09
C GLY A 219 2.33 -10.62 -6.50
N GLN A 220 2.87 -9.59 -7.12
CA GLN A 220 2.42 -9.04 -8.41
C GLN A 220 3.23 -9.60 -9.60
N ASP A 221 2.70 -9.44 -10.82
CA ASP A 221 3.39 -9.71 -12.09
C ASP A 221 3.83 -11.15 -12.29
N GLY A 222 2.90 -12.10 -12.24
CA GLY A 222 3.26 -13.53 -12.25
C GLY A 222 3.64 -14.06 -10.86
N GLY A 223 3.79 -13.18 -9.86
CA GLY A 223 4.15 -13.52 -8.49
C GLY A 223 5.50 -14.23 -8.38
N VAL A 224 5.80 -14.72 -7.18
CA VAL A 224 6.92 -15.62 -6.89
C VAL A 224 6.38 -16.94 -6.36
N GLN A 225 6.69 -18.04 -7.04
CA GLN A 225 6.27 -19.37 -6.60
C GLN A 225 6.85 -19.69 -5.22
N LEU A 226 5.99 -20.00 -4.25
CA LEU A 226 6.43 -20.32 -2.90
C LEU A 226 7.11 -21.72 -2.84
N PRO A 227 8.30 -21.84 -2.22
CA PRO A 227 8.92 -23.13 -1.94
C PRO A 227 8.05 -23.99 -1.01
N ARG A 228 8.02 -25.32 -1.24
CA ARG A 228 7.27 -26.25 -0.37
C ARG A 228 7.73 -26.21 1.09
N GLY A 229 9.02 -26.00 1.33
CA GLY A 229 9.57 -25.90 2.68
C GLY A 229 8.95 -24.78 3.52
N TYR A 230 8.51 -23.68 2.90
CA TYR A 230 7.90 -22.55 3.62
C TYR A 230 6.50 -22.86 4.14
N ILE A 231 5.88 -23.89 3.57
CA ILE A 231 4.53 -24.35 3.89
C ILE A 231 4.62 -25.48 4.93
N GLU A 232 5.48 -26.48 4.67
CA GLU A 232 5.57 -27.69 5.50
C GLU A 232 6.39 -27.45 6.77
N GLU A 233 7.59 -26.89 6.63
CA GLU A 233 8.53 -26.68 7.74
C GLU A 233 8.41 -25.27 8.31
N GLY A 234 8.14 -24.28 7.45
CA GLY A 234 8.16 -22.87 7.78
C GLY A 234 9.57 -22.29 7.80
N VAL A 235 9.67 -20.96 7.77
CA VAL A 235 10.94 -20.24 7.85
C VAL A 235 11.29 -20.02 9.33
N PRO A 236 12.43 -20.55 9.82
CA PRO A 236 12.86 -20.32 11.19
C PRO A 236 13.28 -18.86 11.39
N ASP A 237 13.16 -18.37 12.62
CA ASP A 237 13.64 -17.05 13.04
C ASP A 237 13.16 -15.88 12.15
N ALA A 238 11.92 -15.94 11.68
CA ALA A 238 11.34 -14.93 10.81
C ALA A 238 9.96 -14.47 11.30
N ASP A 239 9.69 -13.16 11.15
CA ASP A 239 8.39 -12.54 11.39
C ASP A 239 7.76 -12.01 10.09
N LEU A 240 8.57 -11.85 9.05
CA LEU A 240 8.20 -11.40 7.71
C LEU A 240 9.14 -12.03 6.67
N VAL A 241 8.58 -12.59 5.59
CA VAL A 241 9.33 -13.08 4.43
C VAL A 241 9.20 -12.10 3.26
N LEU A 242 10.32 -11.58 2.75
CA LEU A 242 10.34 -10.80 1.51
C LEU A 242 10.89 -11.66 0.37
N LEU A 243 10.06 -11.92 -0.63
CA LEU A 243 10.43 -12.58 -1.86
C LEU A 243 10.98 -11.55 -2.84
N VAL A 244 12.23 -11.73 -3.29
CA VAL A 244 12.95 -10.74 -4.08
C VAL A 244 13.01 -11.15 -5.55
N THR A 245 12.70 -10.22 -6.44
CA THR A 245 12.87 -10.38 -7.89
C THR A 245 13.65 -9.21 -8.50
N THR A 246 14.19 -9.43 -9.70
CA THR A 246 14.93 -8.40 -10.46
C THR A 246 14.41 -8.31 -11.90
N ARG A 247 13.15 -7.97 -12.03
CA ARG A 247 12.45 -7.84 -13.32
C ARG A 247 12.59 -6.40 -13.83
N PRO A 248 12.67 -6.20 -15.15
CA PRO A 248 12.72 -4.86 -15.72
C PRO A 248 11.50 -4.03 -15.32
N THR A 249 11.61 -2.71 -15.46
CA THR A 249 10.54 -1.75 -15.21
C THR A 249 10.51 -0.71 -16.33
N THR A 250 9.41 0.05 -16.44
CA THR A 250 9.29 1.15 -17.40
C THR A 250 9.49 2.51 -16.72
N GLY A 251 9.87 3.52 -17.52
CA GLY A 251 10.11 4.87 -17.01
C GLY A 251 11.19 4.90 -15.94
N ASN A 252 10.95 5.67 -14.89
CA ASN A 252 11.90 5.87 -13.80
C ASN A 252 11.70 4.91 -12.62
N THR A 253 10.91 3.82 -12.70
CA THR A 253 10.72 2.93 -11.53
C THR A 253 11.99 2.22 -11.09
N LEU A 254 12.52 2.55 -9.91
CA LEU A 254 13.65 1.81 -9.31
C LEU A 254 13.22 0.46 -8.73
N ALA A 255 12.15 0.45 -7.94
CA ALA A 255 11.64 -0.73 -7.26
C ALA A 255 10.13 -0.61 -7.04
N TRP A 256 9.51 -1.73 -6.66
CA TRP A 256 8.15 -1.76 -6.14
C TRP A 256 8.01 -2.89 -5.12
N ALA A 257 7.08 -2.76 -4.18
CA ALA A 257 6.73 -3.85 -3.28
C ALA A 257 5.24 -3.94 -2.92
N VAL A 258 4.79 -5.17 -2.62
CA VAL A 258 3.41 -5.44 -2.21
C VAL A 258 3.37 -6.51 -1.12
N ALA A 259 2.50 -6.36 -0.13
CA ALA A 259 2.15 -7.43 0.79
C ALA A 259 1.29 -8.49 0.07
N CYS A 260 1.55 -9.77 0.34
CA CYS A 260 0.82 -10.88 -0.28
C CYS A 260 0.18 -11.84 0.72
N GLU A 261 0.69 -11.91 1.96
CA GLU A 261 0.11 -12.69 3.05
C GLU A 261 0.08 -11.91 4.36
N ARG A 262 -0.93 -12.22 5.17
CA ARG A 262 -1.18 -11.60 6.47
C ARG A 262 -1.48 -12.67 7.52
N ASP A 263 -1.15 -12.38 8.77
CA ASP A 263 -1.58 -13.20 9.92
C ASP A 263 -3.05 -12.89 10.31
N GLN A 264 -3.59 -13.61 11.30
CA GLN A 264 -4.96 -13.39 11.81
C GLN A 264 -5.23 -11.98 12.33
N TRP A 265 -4.19 -11.20 12.65
CA TRP A 265 -4.35 -9.82 13.11
C TRP A 265 -4.34 -8.83 11.94
N GLY A 266 -4.12 -9.33 10.72
CA GLY A 266 -4.03 -8.59 9.48
C GLY A 266 -2.64 -8.00 9.20
N ARG A 267 -1.63 -8.34 10.01
CA ARG A 267 -0.25 -7.89 9.81
C ARG A 267 0.39 -8.68 8.68
N ALA A 268 1.16 -8.03 7.82
CA ALA A 268 1.86 -8.72 6.73
C ALA A 268 2.92 -9.71 7.28
N ILE A 269 2.90 -10.93 6.75
CA ILE A 269 3.89 -11.99 7.04
C ILE A 269 4.66 -12.44 5.79
N ALA A 270 4.17 -12.09 4.59
CA ALA A 270 4.96 -12.18 3.37
C ALA A 270 4.69 -11.01 2.43
N GLY A 271 5.73 -10.61 1.70
CA GLY A 271 5.67 -9.59 0.66
C GLY A 271 6.57 -9.93 -0.52
N HIS A 272 6.29 -9.31 -1.66
CA HIS A 272 7.07 -9.41 -2.88
C HIS A 272 7.70 -8.05 -3.18
N VAL A 273 9.03 -8.02 -3.29
CA VAL A 273 9.83 -6.84 -3.63
C VAL A 273 10.51 -7.08 -4.97
N ASN A 274 10.33 -6.18 -5.93
CA ASN A 274 11.04 -6.21 -7.20
C ASN A 274 11.98 -4.99 -7.32
N VAL A 275 13.21 -5.23 -7.76
CA VAL A 275 14.19 -4.16 -8.01
C VAL A 275 14.67 -4.21 -9.45
N ALA A 276 14.52 -3.11 -10.18
CA ALA A 276 14.88 -3.04 -11.58
C ALA A 276 16.42 -3.15 -11.76
N PRO A 277 16.92 -4.13 -12.55
CA PRO A 277 18.36 -4.36 -12.68
C PRO A 277 19.16 -3.17 -13.19
N ARG A 278 18.57 -2.30 -14.02
CA ARG A 278 19.25 -1.14 -14.60
C ARG A 278 19.62 -0.08 -13.56
N HIS A 279 18.92 -0.04 -12.43
CA HIS A 279 19.14 0.93 -11.36
C HIS A 279 20.09 0.41 -10.27
N LEU A 280 20.59 -0.83 -10.40
CA LEU A 280 21.59 -1.41 -9.51
C LEU A 280 23.01 -0.93 -9.89
N THR A 281 23.23 0.39 -9.94
CA THR A 281 24.55 1.01 -10.21
C THR A 281 25.22 1.49 -8.93
N ALA A 282 26.45 2.00 -9.02
CA ALA A 282 27.16 2.55 -7.86
C ALA A 282 26.66 3.95 -7.50
N GLU A 283 26.28 4.76 -8.49
CA GLU A 283 25.81 6.14 -8.29
C GLU A 283 24.42 6.21 -7.64
N ALA A 284 23.62 5.15 -7.79
CA ALA A 284 22.23 5.10 -7.32
C ALA A 284 22.07 4.56 -5.89
N GLU A 285 23.14 4.27 -5.15
CA GLU A 285 23.06 3.53 -3.87
C GLU A 285 22.18 4.23 -2.81
N THR A 286 22.29 5.55 -2.67
CA THR A 286 21.50 6.33 -1.69
C THR A 286 20.03 6.39 -2.08
N LEU A 287 19.75 6.71 -3.34
CA LEU A 287 18.39 6.75 -3.88
C LEU A 287 17.72 5.37 -3.79
N LEU A 288 18.44 4.31 -4.16
CA LEU A 288 17.95 2.94 -4.05
C LEU A 288 17.62 2.57 -2.61
N SER A 289 18.47 2.94 -1.65
CA SER A 289 18.23 2.66 -0.23
C SER A 289 16.96 3.36 0.27
N ALA A 290 16.77 4.64 -0.08
CA ALA A 290 15.55 5.37 0.25
C ALA A 290 14.31 4.74 -0.39
N THR A 291 14.37 4.39 -1.68
CA THR A 291 13.27 3.71 -2.36
C THR A 291 12.96 2.35 -1.72
N LEU A 292 13.96 1.54 -1.34
CA LEU A 292 13.68 0.24 -0.72
C LEU A 292 13.00 0.37 0.65
N ILE A 293 13.36 1.38 1.45
CA ILE A 293 12.67 1.66 2.71
C ILE A 293 11.22 2.06 2.42
N HIS A 294 10.99 2.96 1.46
CA HIS A 294 9.65 3.36 1.01
C HIS A 294 8.79 2.16 0.59
N GLU A 295 9.30 1.30 -0.29
CA GLU A 295 8.57 0.15 -0.80
C GLU A 295 8.24 -0.87 0.32
N VAL A 296 9.19 -1.13 1.23
CA VAL A 296 8.95 -2.05 2.34
C VAL A 296 7.96 -1.46 3.36
N MET A 297 7.84 -0.13 3.50
CA MET A 297 6.80 0.49 4.34
C MET A 297 5.38 0.19 3.81
N HIS A 298 5.18 0.12 2.50
CA HIS A 298 3.91 -0.35 1.93
C HIS A 298 3.61 -1.80 2.32
N VAL A 299 4.62 -2.68 2.30
CA VAL A 299 4.46 -4.07 2.75
C VAL A 299 4.08 -4.13 4.24
N LEU A 300 4.75 -3.32 5.07
CA LEU A 300 4.58 -3.36 6.52
C LEU A 300 3.23 -2.81 6.99
N GLY A 301 2.61 -1.89 6.26
CA GLY A 301 1.28 -1.40 6.60
C GLY A 301 0.85 -0.05 6.05
N PHE A 302 1.72 0.69 5.34
CA PHE A 302 1.35 1.95 4.72
C PHE A 302 0.61 1.70 3.40
N ASP A 303 -0.58 1.13 3.45
CA ASP A 303 -1.40 0.83 2.27
C ASP A 303 -2.89 0.90 2.66
N PRO A 304 -3.78 1.44 1.80
CA PRO A 304 -5.21 1.53 2.10
C PRO A 304 -5.87 0.20 2.47
N HIS A 305 -5.43 -0.92 1.88
CA HIS A 305 -5.95 -2.25 2.24
C HIS A 305 -5.44 -2.65 3.62
N ALA A 306 -4.20 -2.32 3.96
CA ALA A 306 -3.67 -2.56 5.31
C ALA A 306 -4.42 -1.74 6.38
N PHE A 307 -4.84 -0.51 6.07
CA PHE A 307 -5.56 0.35 7.01
C PHE A 307 -6.86 -0.30 7.52
N ALA A 308 -7.56 -1.08 6.68
CA ALA A 308 -8.77 -1.81 7.08
C ALA A 308 -8.54 -2.86 8.19
N HIS A 309 -7.27 -3.24 8.43
CA HIS A 309 -6.89 -4.24 9.41
C HIS A 309 -6.18 -3.66 10.64
N PHE A 310 -6.02 -2.34 10.73
CA PHE A 310 -5.35 -1.73 11.86
C PHE A 310 -6.11 -2.00 13.16
N ARG A 311 -5.35 -2.14 14.24
CA ARG A 311 -5.88 -2.51 15.55
C ARG A 311 -5.68 -1.41 16.59
N ASP A 312 -6.64 -1.29 17.50
CA ASP A 312 -6.54 -0.43 18.66
C ASP A 312 -5.61 -1.04 19.74
N GLU A 313 -5.41 -0.31 20.83
CA GLU A 313 -4.60 -0.76 21.98
C GLU A 313 -5.17 -2.02 22.67
N ARG A 314 -6.44 -2.34 22.42
CA ARG A 314 -7.09 -3.57 22.88
C ARG A 314 -6.95 -4.70 21.86
N LYS A 315 -6.23 -4.51 20.75
CA LYS A 315 -6.12 -5.43 19.61
C LYS A 315 -7.44 -5.69 18.88
N ARG A 316 -8.44 -4.80 18.99
CA ARG A 316 -9.69 -4.87 18.21
C ARG A 316 -9.51 -4.11 16.90
N ARG A 317 -10.28 -4.45 15.86
CA ARG A 317 -10.25 -3.67 14.60
C ARG A 317 -10.60 -2.21 14.88
N ARG A 318 -9.86 -1.27 14.27
CA ARG A 318 -10.21 0.16 14.35
C ARG A 318 -11.38 0.42 13.42
N ASP A 319 -12.42 1.08 13.95
CA ASP A 319 -13.59 1.50 13.15
C ASP A 319 -13.23 2.59 12.13
N GLN A 320 -12.23 3.42 12.46
CA GLN A 320 -11.84 4.56 11.65
C GLN A 320 -10.32 4.77 11.71
N VAL A 321 -9.68 4.66 10.56
CA VAL A 321 -8.24 4.94 10.36
C VAL A 321 -8.05 6.21 9.55
N THR A 322 -8.85 6.32 8.49
CA THR A 322 -8.91 7.49 7.62
C THR A 322 -10.29 8.10 7.66
N GLU A 323 -10.36 9.42 7.55
CA GLU A 323 -11.59 10.19 7.47
C GLU A 323 -11.56 11.04 6.20
N GLN A 324 -12.57 10.86 5.35
CA GLN A 324 -12.74 11.67 4.14
C GLN A 324 -13.73 12.79 4.42
N VAL A 325 -13.27 14.04 4.34
CA VAL A 325 -14.06 15.23 4.69
C VAL A 325 -13.91 16.30 3.60
N MET A 326 -14.99 17.03 3.32
CA MET A 326 -14.93 18.25 2.52
C MET A 326 -14.26 19.35 3.34
N ASP A 327 -13.08 19.79 2.94
CA ASP A 327 -12.43 20.93 3.59
C ASP A 327 -12.90 22.23 2.94
N GLU A 328 -13.66 23.04 3.69
CA GLU A 328 -14.20 24.30 3.20
C GLU A 328 -13.11 25.35 2.90
N LYS A 329 -11.98 25.31 3.62
CA LYS A 329 -10.88 26.28 3.43
C LYS A 329 -10.07 25.95 2.19
N LEU A 330 -9.81 24.66 1.97
CA LEU A 330 -9.09 24.19 0.78
C LEU A 330 -10.02 24.09 -0.44
N GLY A 331 -11.34 23.95 -0.24
CA GLY A 331 -12.29 23.81 -1.33
C GLY A 331 -12.17 22.46 -2.07
N ARG A 332 -11.61 21.43 -1.40
CA ARG A 332 -11.51 20.06 -1.93
C ARG A 332 -11.87 19.00 -0.88
N MET A 333 -12.19 17.80 -1.36
CA MET A 333 -12.30 16.61 -0.51
C MET A 333 -10.90 16.19 -0.07
N VAL A 334 -10.70 16.00 1.22
CA VAL A 334 -9.42 15.62 1.82
C VAL A 334 -9.59 14.29 2.54
N ASN A 335 -8.62 13.40 2.41
CA ASN A 335 -8.55 12.16 3.18
C ASN A 335 -7.50 12.29 4.29
N ARG A 336 -7.89 12.15 5.56
CA ARG A 336 -7.01 12.38 6.71
C ARG A 336 -6.80 11.09 7.49
N VAL A 337 -5.56 10.78 7.86
CA VAL A 337 -5.26 9.79 8.89
C VAL A 337 -5.56 10.40 10.26
N VAL A 338 -6.49 9.78 10.98
CA VAL A 338 -6.98 10.24 12.31
C VAL A 338 -6.45 9.38 13.47
N LEU A 339 -5.34 8.69 13.23
CA LEU A 339 -4.73 7.79 14.22
C LEU A 339 -4.07 8.58 15.38
N PRO A 340 -4.16 8.09 16.64
CA PRO A 340 -3.82 8.89 17.82
C PRO A 340 -2.37 9.40 17.87
N ARG A 341 -1.38 8.54 17.60
CA ARG A 341 0.04 8.93 17.61
C ARG A 341 0.41 9.72 16.36
N VAL A 342 -0.19 9.41 15.22
CA VAL A 342 -0.02 10.22 13.99
C VAL A 342 -0.44 11.66 14.24
N VAL A 343 -1.64 11.87 14.79
CA VAL A 343 -2.16 13.21 15.15
C VAL A 343 -1.25 13.88 16.17
N MET A 344 -0.89 13.18 17.26
CA MET A 344 0.01 13.70 18.30
C MET A 344 1.35 14.16 17.72
N HIS A 345 2.05 13.32 16.96
CA HIS A 345 3.34 13.67 16.37
C HIS A 345 3.24 14.81 15.36
N SER A 346 2.15 14.85 14.58
CA SER A 346 1.88 15.95 13.65
C SER A 346 1.68 17.28 14.40
N ARG A 347 0.92 17.29 15.50
CA ARG A 347 0.73 18.48 16.35
C ARG A 347 2.06 19.02 16.89
N TYR A 348 2.93 18.14 17.39
CA TYR A 348 4.26 18.53 17.84
C TYR A 348 5.16 19.03 16.71
N HIS A 349 5.08 18.42 15.52
CA HIS A 349 5.88 18.83 14.36
C HIS A 349 5.51 20.23 13.87
N TYR A 350 4.22 20.46 13.62
CA TYR A 350 3.73 21.75 13.12
C TYR A 350 3.58 22.81 14.23
N ALA A 351 3.67 22.44 15.51
CA ALA A 351 3.21 23.25 16.65
C ALA A 351 1.71 23.62 16.55
N ALA A 352 0.89 22.66 16.13
CA ALA A 352 -0.53 22.82 15.83
C ALA A 352 -1.43 22.25 16.95
N TYR A 353 -1.28 22.70 18.18
CA TYR A 353 -2.00 22.15 19.36
C TYR A 353 -3.50 22.47 19.44
N SER A 354 -4.06 23.16 18.45
CA SER A 354 -5.50 23.50 18.41
C SER A 354 -6.36 22.26 18.19
N GLY A 355 -7.51 22.17 18.88
CA GLY A 355 -8.54 21.14 18.60
C GLY A 355 -9.01 21.04 17.15
N ASN A 356 -8.80 22.08 16.33
CA ASN A 356 -9.17 22.10 14.90
C ASN A 356 -8.29 21.19 14.02
N PHE A 357 -7.11 20.79 14.49
CA PHE A 357 -6.27 19.84 13.77
C PHE A 357 -6.70 18.40 14.10
N THR A 358 -7.43 17.76 13.19
CA THR A 358 -8.06 16.45 13.44
C THR A 358 -7.32 15.26 12.84
N GLY A 359 -6.43 15.49 11.88
CA GLY A 359 -5.74 14.42 11.16
C GLY A 359 -4.67 14.94 10.20
N LEU A 360 -3.79 14.04 9.77
CA LEU A 360 -2.75 14.33 8.78
C LEU A 360 -3.22 13.87 7.39
N GLU A 361 -3.09 14.72 6.38
CA GLU A 361 -3.63 14.44 5.05
C GLU A 361 -2.82 13.38 4.30
N LEU A 362 -3.55 12.49 3.65
CA LEU A 362 -3.03 11.61 2.61
C LEU A 362 -3.16 12.31 1.26
N GLU A 363 -2.23 11.99 0.39
CA GLU A 363 -2.20 12.47 -0.99
C GLU A 363 -3.53 12.18 -1.70
N ASP A 364 -4.07 13.17 -2.38
CA ASP A 364 -5.27 13.06 -3.23
C ASP A 364 -4.98 13.36 -4.70
N GLY A 365 -3.79 13.88 -5.01
CA GLY A 365 -3.23 13.97 -6.35
C GLY A 365 -2.61 12.67 -6.83
N GLY A 366 -2.21 12.68 -8.11
CA GLY A 366 -1.72 11.48 -8.80
C GLY A 366 -2.84 10.50 -9.16
N GLY A 367 -2.46 9.26 -9.48
CA GLY A 367 -3.43 8.19 -9.70
C GLY A 367 -3.84 7.49 -8.40
N ARG A 368 -4.58 6.38 -8.53
CA ARG A 368 -5.04 5.56 -7.39
C ARG A 368 -3.92 4.92 -6.58
N GLY A 369 -2.75 4.85 -7.17
CA GLY A 369 -1.54 4.36 -6.58
C GLY A 369 -0.93 5.24 -5.54
N THR A 370 -0.91 6.52 -5.87
CA THR A 370 -0.30 7.58 -5.11
C THR A 370 -1.31 8.11 -4.11
N SER A 371 -2.55 8.32 -4.56
CA SER A 371 -3.63 8.80 -3.71
C SER A 371 -4.02 7.78 -2.62
N GLY A 372 -4.10 8.23 -1.38
CA GLY A 372 -4.54 7.46 -0.21
C GLY A 372 -3.50 6.49 0.38
N SER A 373 -2.39 6.26 -0.31
CA SER A 373 -1.29 5.37 0.11
C SER A 373 0.01 6.14 0.41
N HIS A 374 -0.01 7.46 0.28
CA HIS A 374 1.12 8.34 0.55
C HIS A 374 0.65 9.53 1.38
N TRP A 375 1.58 10.15 2.08
CA TRP A 375 1.35 11.45 2.68
C TRP A 375 1.21 12.55 1.63
N GLU A 376 0.35 13.52 1.93
CA GLU A 376 0.18 14.75 1.16
C GLU A 376 1.53 15.48 1.02
N LYS A 377 2.05 15.56 -0.22
CA LYS A 377 3.36 16.15 -0.45
C LYS A 377 3.38 17.65 -0.14
N ARG A 378 2.26 18.37 -0.28
CA ARG A 378 2.15 19.76 0.19
C ARG A 378 2.58 19.89 1.66
N LEU A 379 2.18 18.96 2.51
CA LEU A 379 2.39 19.04 3.96
C LEU A 379 3.68 18.41 4.47
N LEU A 380 4.25 17.44 3.73
CA LEU A 380 5.41 16.66 4.18
C LEU A 380 6.61 16.69 3.22
N MET A 381 6.46 17.20 2.00
CA MET A 381 7.51 17.45 1.01
C MET A 381 8.52 16.32 0.78
N ASN A 382 9.65 16.33 1.51
CA ASN A 382 10.73 15.35 1.37
C ASN A 382 10.61 14.17 2.35
N GLU A 383 9.45 13.99 2.98
CA GLU A 383 9.17 12.78 3.74
C GLU A 383 9.11 11.57 2.79
N ILE A 384 9.67 10.46 3.26
CA ILE A 384 9.93 9.28 2.43
C ILE A 384 8.65 8.67 1.85
N MET A 385 7.51 8.74 2.54
CA MET A 385 6.20 8.20 2.12
C MET A 385 5.33 9.25 1.41
N THR A 386 5.91 10.33 0.89
CA THR A 386 5.23 11.16 -0.13
C THR A 386 5.28 10.47 -1.50
N GLY A 387 4.44 10.87 -2.46
CA GLY A 387 4.40 10.30 -3.81
C GLY A 387 5.67 10.49 -4.67
N SER A 388 6.79 10.86 -4.07
CA SER A 388 8.09 11.00 -4.70
C SER A 388 9.23 10.79 -3.72
N VAL A 389 10.26 10.06 -4.11
CA VAL A 389 11.46 9.84 -3.30
C VAL A 389 12.66 10.57 -3.90
N ASP A 390 13.50 11.15 -3.05
CA ASP A 390 14.74 11.81 -3.42
C ASP A 390 15.91 11.37 -2.51
N THR A 391 17.12 11.81 -2.84
CA THR A 391 18.35 11.44 -2.09
C THR A 391 18.42 12.02 -0.68
N ARG A 392 17.55 12.98 -0.34
CA ARG A 392 17.42 13.65 0.95
C ARG A 392 16.06 13.32 1.60
N SER A 393 15.42 12.23 1.18
CA SER A 393 14.18 11.77 1.80
C SER A 393 14.41 11.41 3.27
N VAL A 394 13.44 11.76 4.12
CA VAL A 394 13.51 11.57 5.57
C VAL A 394 12.41 10.65 6.06
N VAL A 395 12.73 9.76 7.00
CA VAL A 395 11.70 8.97 7.69
C VAL A 395 11.18 9.77 8.89
N SER A 396 9.97 10.29 8.81
CA SER A 396 9.40 11.10 9.88
C SER A 396 8.89 10.27 11.07
N LYS A 397 8.74 10.93 12.22
CA LYS A 397 8.00 10.36 13.37
C LYS A 397 6.54 10.04 13.02
N MET A 398 5.93 10.76 12.07
CA MET A 398 4.55 10.53 11.65
C MET A 398 4.39 9.18 10.94
N THR A 399 5.33 8.82 10.07
CA THR A 399 5.34 7.51 9.39
C THR A 399 5.58 6.36 10.36
N LEU A 400 6.55 6.50 11.27
CA LEU A 400 6.75 5.49 12.32
C LEU A 400 5.54 5.38 13.26
N ALA A 401 4.88 6.50 13.56
CA ALA A 401 3.67 6.51 14.36
C ALA A 401 2.49 5.81 13.68
N LEU A 402 2.36 5.93 12.35
CA LEU A 402 1.35 5.18 11.61
C LEU A 402 1.58 3.68 11.72
N LEU A 403 2.84 3.22 11.61
CA LEU A 403 3.18 1.82 11.81
C LEU A 403 2.95 1.37 13.26
N GLU A 404 3.19 2.19 14.28
CA GLU A 404 2.85 1.86 15.67
C GLU A 404 1.32 1.80 15.89
N ASP A 405 0.57 2.77 15.36
CA ASP A 405 -0.89 2.84 15.49
C ASP A 405 -1.63 1.75 14.69
N SER A 406 -0.93 1.03 13.80
CA SER A 406 -1.44 -0.23 13.22
C SER A 406 -1.75 -1.29 14.27
N GLY A 407 -1.17 -1.18 15.47
CA GLY A 407 -1.23 -2.16 16.55
C GLY A 407 -0.22 -3.29 16.41
N TRP A 408 0.36 -3.48 15.23
CA TRP A 408 1.30 -4.56 14.94
C TRP A 408 2.68 -4.31 15.51
N TYR A 409 3.19 -3.09 15.36
CA TYR A 409 4.57 -2.75 15.72
C TYR A 409 4.64 -1.87 16.97
N LYS A 410 5.85 -1.72 17.50
CA LYS A 410 6.24 -0.64 18.40
C LYS A 410 7.40 0.08 17.76
N ALA A 411 7.27 1.38 17.55
CA ALA A 411 8.26 2.17 16.86
C ALA A 411 9.36 2.65 17.79
N ASN A 412 10.59 2.63 17.28
CA ASN A 412 11.71 3.32 17.89
C ASN A 412 11.85 4.71 17.27
N TYR A 413 11.22 5.71 17.88
CA TYR A 413 11.25 7.09 17.40
C TYR A 413 12.63 7.75 17.42
N SER A 414 13.66 7.14 18.03
CA SER A 414 15.05 7.63 17.91
C SER A 414 15.64 7.40 16.53
N MET A 415 15.05 6.50 15.74
CA MET A 415 15.45 6.21 14.35
C MET A 415 14.78 7.17 13.35
N ALA A 416 13.82 7.98 13.78
CA ALA A 416 13.19 8.98 12.93
C ALA A 416 14.17 10.11 12.61
N ASP A 417 14.22 10.48 11.35
CA ASP A 417 14.92 11.64 10.87
C ASP A 417 14.18 12.93 11.28
N ARG A 418 14.91 14.04 11.28
CA ARG A 418 14.34 15.35 11.50
C ARG A 418 13.75 15.87 10.19
N LEU A 419 12.42 15.95 10.13
CA LEU A 419 11.71 16.69 9.08
C LEU A 419 11.70 18.18 9.42
N ASP A 420 12.20 19.03 8.53
CA ASP A 420 12.19 20.49 8.72
C ASP A 420 11.02 21.19 7.98
N TRP A 421 10.46 20.56 6.95
CA TRP A 421 9.33 21.13 6.19
C TRP A 421 8.09 21.29 7.08
N GLY A 422 7.50 22.49 7.10
CA GLY A 422 6.33 22.82 7.93
C GLY A 422 6.60 22.88 9.45
N ARG A 423 7.82 22.62 9.91
CA ARG A 423 8.11 22.55 11.35
C ARG A 423 7.82 23.89 12.03
N ASN A 424 7.08 23.84 13.14
CA ASN A 424 6.66 25.00 13.93
C ASN A 424 5.92 26.11 13.15
N GLN A 425 5.29 25.81 12.02
CA GLN A 425 4.55 26.82 11.23
C GLN A 425 3.12 27.11 11.75
N GLY A 426 2.67 26.37 12.75
CA GLY A 426 1.35 26.49 13.37
C GLY A 426 0.21 25.83 12.57
N THR A 427 -1.00 25.88 13.13
CA THR A 427 -2.19 25.25 12.54
C THR A 427 -2.58 25.83 11.17
N GLU A 428 -2.26 27.10 10.90
CA GLU A 428 -2.53 27.73 9.60
C GLU A 428 -1.78 27.04 8.45
N PHE A 429 -0.56 26.53 8.69
CA PHE A 429 0.21 25.84 7.66
C PHE A 429 -0.53 24.60 7.13
N VAL A 430 -1.15 23.85 8.03
CA VAL A 430 -1.81 22.60 7.66
C VAL A 430 -3.22 22.85 7.10
N THR A 431 -3.95 23.80 7.68
CA THR A 431 -5.38 24.01 7.38
C THR A 431 -5.68 25.07 6.33
N SER A 432 -4.70 25.89 5.94
CA SER A 432 -4.91 26.96 4.96
C SER A 432 -4.30 26.61 3.59
N PRO A 433 -4.87 27.12 2.49
CA PRO A 433 -4.25 27.09 1.18
C PRO A 433 -2.83 27.67 1.19
N CYS A 434 -1.93 27.09 0.39
CA CYS A 434 -0.50 27.41 0.46
C CYS A 434 -0.13 28.81 -0.02
N ASN A 435 -1.00 29.50 -0.76
CA ASN A 435 -0.83 30.90 -1.10
C ASN A 435 -0.93 31.84 0.11
N LEU A 436 -1.44 31.37 1.25
CA LEU A 436 -1.50 32.10 2.51
C LEU A 436 -0.32 31.80 3.44
N TRP A 437 0.57 30.88 3.04
CA TRP A 437 1.74 30.55 3.85
C TRP A 437 2.74 31.70 3.90
N LYS A 438 3.53 31.71 4.97
CA LYS A 438 4.47 32.80 5.28
C LYS A 438 5.91 32.37 4.96
N GLY A 439 6.75 33.36 4.70
CA GLY A 439 8.19 33.16 4.49
C GLY A 439 8.51 32.30 3.25
N ALA A 440 9.54 31.46 3.36
CA ALA A 440 10.07 30.71 2.23
C ALA A 440 9.24 29.48 1.81
N TYR A 441 8.13 29.20 2.49
CA TYR A 441 7.17 28.17 2.12
C TYR A 441 6.23 28.60 0.97
N HIS A 442 6.20 29.89 0.63
CA HIS A 442 5.42 30.42 -0.48
C HIS A 442 6.21 31.45 -1.29
N CYS A 443 6.02 31.44 -2.61
CA CYS A 443 6.58 32.44 -3.51
C CYS A 443 5.62 32.74 -4.67
N ASN A 444 5.61 33.99 -5.17
CA ASN A 444 4.62 34.46 -6.14
C ASN A 444 5.23 35.10 -7.41
N THR A 445 6.56 35.15 -7.54
CA THR A 445 7.23 35.78 -8.68
C THR A 445 8.49 35.02 -9.07
N THR A 446 8.73 34.93 -10.38
CA THR A 446 9.96 34.36 -10.97
C THR A 446 11.10 35.39 -11.10
N GLN A 447 10.82 36.66 -10.80
CA GLN A 447 11.77 37.76 -11.04
C GLN A 447 12.92 37.80 -10.03
N TYR A 448 12.75 37.20 -8.85
CA TYR A 448 13.73 37.25 -7.77
C TYR A 448 14.08 35.84 -7.30
N SER A 449 15.35 35.65 -6.95
CA SER A 449 15.76 34.49 -6.17
C SER A 449 15.32 34.66 -4.71
N GLY A 450 15.29 33.56 -3.96
CA GLY A 450 15.02 33.55 -2.53
C GLY A 450 15.96 32.60 -1.80
N CYS A 451 15.68 32.39 -0.53
CA CYS A 451 16.29 31.32 0.25
C CYS A 451 15.31 30.17 0.40
N THR A 452 15.82 28.94 0.43
CA THR A 452 15.00 27.77 0.77
C THR A 452 14.46 27.87 2.19
N TYR A 453 13.40 27.12 2.49
CA TYR A 453 12.73 27.14 3.80
C TYR A 453 13.67 26.86 4.99
N ASN A 454 14.67 26.01 4.79
CA ASN A 454 15.71 25.68 5.77
C ASN A 454 16.96 26.57 5.67
N ARG A 455 16.95 27.55 4.76
CA ARG A 455 18.05 28.48 4.48
C ARG A 455 19.37 27.79 4.10
N GLU A 456 19.35 26.54 3.68
CA GLU A 456 20.57 25.82 3.29
C GLU A 456 21.06 26.18 1.89
N ALA A 457 20.20 26.75 1.06
CA ALA A 457 20.55 27.11 -0.31
C ALA A 457 19.86 28.40 -0.76
N GLU A 458 20.52 29.08 -1.70
CA GLU A 458 19.85 30.00 -2.61
C GLU A 458 18.89 29.19 -3.50
N GLY A 459 17.72 29.76 -3.76
CA GLY A 459 16.68 29.11 -4.54
C GLY A 459 15.92 30.06 -5.45
N TYR A 460 15.04 29.47 -6.26
CA TYR A 460 14.16 30.16 -7.18
C TYR A 460 12.72 29.70 -6.99
N CYS A 461 11.78 30.50 -7.49
CA CYS A 461 10.36 30.18 -7.48
C CYS A 461 9.95 29.57 -8.84
N PRO A 462 9.73 28.25 -8.95
CA PRO A 462 9.24 27.65 -10.18
C PRO A 462 7.75 27.92 -10.35
N ILE A 463 7.40 28.85 -11.25
CA ILE A 463 6.02 29.10 -11.67
C ILE A 463 5.88 28.66 -13.12
N LEU A 464 4.94 27.75 -13.36
CA LEU A 464 4.64 27.21 -14.69
C LEU A 464 3.30 27.75 -15.19
N THR A 465 3.20 27.84 -16.52
CA THR A 465 1.95 28.10 -17.22
C THR A 465 1.51 26.81 -17.90
N TYR A 466 0.36 26.29 -17.52
CA TYR A 466 -0.25 25.08 -18.05
C TYR A 466 -1.07 25.38 -19.31
N SER A 467 -1.27 24.35 -20.15
CA SER A 467 -2.08 24.47 -21.38
C SER A 467 -3.58 24.60 -21.10
N GLY A 468 -4.05 24.15 -19.94
CA GLY A 468 -5.42 24.31 -19.47
C GLY A 468 -5.48 24.90 -18.07
N ASP A 469 -6.68 25.27 -17.64
CA ASP A 469 -6.92 25.82 -16.31
C ASP A 469 -6.68 24.76 -15.23
N LEU A 470 -6.08 25.20 -14.12
CA LEU A 470 -5.94 24.37 -12.93
C LEU A 470 -7.30 24.20 -12.24
N PRO A 471 -7.48 23.15 -11.41
CA PRO A 471 -8.67 23.01 -10.57
C PRO A 471 -8.92 24.28 -9.74
N GLN A 472 -10.18 24.65 -9.52
CA GLN A 472 -10.53 25.91 -8.84
C GLN A 472 -9.86 26.07 -7.47
N TRP A 473 -9.71 24.97 -6.72
CA TRP A 473 -9.04 24.94 -5.42
C TRP A 473 -7.51 25.10 -5.49
N ALA A 474 -6.89 24.89 -6.67
CA ALA A 474 -5.45 25.03 -6.93
C ALA A 474 -5.09 26.33 -7.69
N GLN A 475 -6.05 27.22 -7.93
CA GLN A 475 -5.82 28.48 -8.64
C GLN A 475 -5.31 29.57 -7.68
N TYR A 476 -4.00 29.63 -7.47
CA TYR A 476 -3.37 30.60 -6.57
C TYR A 476 -3.02 31.94 -7.22
N PHE A 477 -3.06 32.00 -8.55
CA PHE A 477 -2.67 33.16 -9.34
C PHE A 477 -3.88 33.79 -10.04
N PRO A 478 -3.82 35.08 -10.41
CA PRO A 478 -4.88 35.71 -11.21
C PRO A 478 -5.16 35.00 -12.54
N GLN A 479 -4.15 34.32 -13.10
CA GLN A 479 -4.31 33.46 -14.26
C GLN A 479 -4.61 32.03 -13.81
N ALA A 480 -5.77 31.50 -14.22
CA ALA A 480 -6.27 30.18 -13.83
C ALA A 480 -5.35 29.02 -14.26
N ASN A 481 -4.50 29.22 -15.27
CA ASN A 481 -3.56 28.22 -15.77
C ASN A 481 -2.14 28.35 -15.20
N LYS A 482 -1.92 29.12 -14.13
CA LYS A 482 -0.60 29.27 -13.49
C LYS A 482 -0.54 28.61 -12.12
N GLY A 483 0.56 27.92 -11.86
CA GLY A 483 0.81 27.26 -10.58
C GLY A 483 2.26 26.79 -10.44
N GLY A 484 2.54 26.11 -9.34
CA GLY A 484 3.81 25.46 -9.05
C GLY A 484 4.00 24.18 -9.85
N GLN A 485 5.23 23.67 -9.89
CA GLN A 485 5.63 22.59 -10.79
C GLN A 485 4.98 21.22 -10.49
N SER A 486 4.66 20.94 -9.22
CA SER A 486 4.25 19.60 -8.78
C SER A 486 2.75 19.56 -8.47
N SER A 487 2.03 18.66 -9.14
CA SER A 487 0.62 18.39 -8.85
C SER A 487 0.41 17.69 -7.50
N LEU A 488 1.39 16.88 -7.05
CA LEU A 488 1.37 16.23 -5.72
C LEU A 488 1.54 17.25 -4.59
N ALA A 489 2.19 18.38 -4.86
CA ALA A 489 2.28 19.47 -3.90
C ALA A 489 1.15 20.50 -4.11
N ASP A 490 -0.02 20.05 -4.59
CA ASP A 490 -1.19 20.89 -4.89
C ASP A 490 -0.92 22.11 -5.79
N TYR A 491 0.08 22.04 -6.68
CA TYR A 491 0.55 23.17 -7.47
C TYR A 491 1.02 24.37 -6.63
N CYS A 492 1.40 24.14 -5.37
CA CYS A 492 1.95 25.17 -4.50
C CYS A 492 3.30 25.67 -5.01
N THR A 493 3.51 26.98 -4.94
CA THR A 493 4.76 27.64 -5.32
C THR A 493 5.59 27.94 -4.09
N TYR A 494 6.79 27.37 -4.03
CA TYR A 494 7.73 27.53 -2.92
C TYR A 494 9.16 27.65 -3.47
N PHE A 495 10.11 28.11 -2.66
CA PHE A 495 11.50 28.25 -3.12
C PHE A 495 12.18 26.88 -3.22
N VAL A 496 12.62 26.54 -4.42
CA VAL A 496 13.42 25.34 -4.73
C VAL A 496 14.89 25.72 -4.82
N ALA A 497 15.76 24.93 -4.22
CA ALA A 497 17.20 25.15 -4.27
C ALA A 497 17.73 25.14 -5.72
N TYR A 498 18.64 26.05 -6.06
CA TYR A 498 19.45 25.87 -7.26
C TYR A 498 20.38 24.67 -7.09
N SER A 499 20.68 23.97 -8.19
CA SER A 499 21.62 22.84 -8.20
C SER A 499 23.01 23.20 -7.69
N ASP A 500 23.44 24.45 -7.90
CA ASP A 500 24.71 25.04 -7.45
C ASP A 500 24.52 26.08 -6.33
N GLY A 501 23.31 26.18 -5.78
CA GLY A 501 22.94 27.21 -4.79
C GLY A 501 23.24 26.85 -3.34
N SER A 502 23.87 25.70 -3.07
CA SER A 502 24.15 25.26 -1.69
C SER A 502 25.02 26.27 -0.96
N CYS A 503 24.57 26.73 0.20
CA CYS A 503 25.37 27.54 1.11
C CYS A 503 26.20 26.70 2.07
N THR A 504 25.79 25.44 2.30
CA THR A 504 26.42 24.55 3.30
C THR A 504 27.61 23.79 2.75
N ASP A 505 27.72 23.67 1.43
CA ASP A 505 28.79 22.93 0.76
C ASP A 505 29.93 23.86 0.33
N THR A 506 31.14 23.60 0.83
CA THR A 506 32.35 24.32 0.43
C THR A 506 32.77 24.01 -1.01
N ASN A 507 32.34 22.88 -1.55
CA ASN A 507 32.64 22.40 -2.91
C ASN A 507 31.49 22.67 -3.89
N SER A 508 30.53 23.53 -3.53
CA SER A 508 29.45 23.92 -4.44
C SER A 508 30.02 24.43 -5.77
N ALA A 509 29.37 24.09 -6.88
CA ALA A 509 29.81 24.48 -8.22
C ALA A 509 29.90 26.00 -8.40
N ARG A 510 29.20 26.79 -7.56
CA ARG A 510 29.23 28.25 -7.55
C ARG A 510 30.16 28.80 -6.47
N ALA A 511 31.21 29.50 -6.89
CA ALA A 511 32.17 30.15 -5.99
C ALA A 511 31.52 31.32 -5.20
N PRO A 512 31.94 31.58 -3.95
CA PRO A 512 31.43 32.70 -3.15
C PRO A 512 31.77 34.04 -3.78
N ASP A 513 30.78 34.92 -3.89
CA ASP A 513 30.98 36.27 -4.41
C ASP A 513 31.61 37.19 -3.36
N ARG A 514 32.90 37.50 -3.54
CA ARG A 514 33.68 38.39 -2.66
C ARG A 514 33.19 39.84 -2.69
N MET A 515 32.51 40.26 -3.75
CA MET A 515 31.93 41.60 -3.85
C MET A 515 30.67 41.73 -2.98
N LEU A 516 29.99 40.62 -2.71
CA LEU A 516 28.82 40.56 -1.82
C LEU A 516 29.18 40.12 -0.39
N GLY A 517 30.44 39.70 -0.18
CA GLY A 517 30.94 39.25 1.12
C GLY A 517 30.46 37.85 1.50
N GLU A 518 30.13 37.02 0.51
CA GLU A 518 29.66 35.65 0.71
C GLU A 518 30.74 34.70 1.22
N VAL A 519 30.31 33.74 2.02
CA VAL A 519 31.12 32.60 2.44
C VAL A 519 30.25 31.34 2.45
N ARG A 520 30.76 30.24 1.90
CA ARG A 520 30.09 28.93 1.91
C ARG A 520 30.79 27.96 2.86
N GLY A 521 30.02 27.07 3.46
CA GLY A 521 30.48 26.04 4.40
C GLY A 521 29.41 25.60 5.38
N SER A 522 29.69 24.61 6.22
CA SER A 522 28.68 23.98 7.09
C SER A 522 27.92 24.96 8.00
N ASN A 523 28.59 26.03 8.43
CA ASN A 523 28.03 27.10 9.26
C ASN A 523 27.46 28.28 8.44
N SER A 524 27.33 28.16 7.13
CA SER A 524 26.76 29.20 6.27
C SER A 524 25.29 28.92 5.95
N ARG A 525 24.48 29.97 5.87
CA ARG A 525 23.06 29.92 5.52
C ARG A 525 22.70 31.05 4.57
N CYS A 526 21.66 30.83 3.78
CA CYS A 526 21.11 31.79 2.85
C CYS A 526 20.35 32.89 3.61
N MET A 527 20.67 34.15 3.29
CA MET A 527 20.00 35.32 3.82
C MET A 527 19.73 36.33 2.71
N ALA A 528 18.63 37.07 2.84
CA ALA A 528 18.34 38.17 1.94
C ALA A 528 19.35 39.30 2.18
N SER A 529 19.95 39.81 1.10
CA SER A 529 21.05 40.75 1.14
C SER A 529 21.09 41.69 -0.08
N SER A 530 21.17 42.98 0.20
CA SER A 530 21.51 44.01 -0.78
C SER A 530 22.97 44.46 -0.68
N LEU A 531 23.80 43.74 0.10
CA LEU A 531 25.20 44.10 0.31
C LEU A 531 26.02 44.11 -0.98
N VAL A 532 26.78 45.18 -1.17
CA VAL A 532 27.75 45.34 -2.25
C VAL A 532 28.96 46.09 -1.70
N ARG A 533 30.18 45.57 -1.88
CA ARG A 533 31.40 46.21 -1.39
C ARG A 533 31.52 47.64 -1.92
N THR A 534 31.86 48.59 -1.05
CA THR A 534 32.02 50.00 -1.42
C THR A 534 33.01 50.15 -2.58
N GLY A 535 32.63 50.93 -3.59
CA GLY A 535 33.40 51.08 -4.84
C GLY A 535 32.94 50.18 -5.99
N PHE A 536 32.05 49.22 -5.72
CA PHE A 536 31.42 48.37 -6.73
C PHE A 536 29.94 48.72 -6.86
N VAL A 537 29.40 48.57 -8.07
CA VAL A 537 27.97 48.76 -8.36
C VAL A 537 27.42 47.43 -8.84
N ARG A 538 26.32 46.98 -8.22
CA ARG A 538 25.62 45.78 -8.67
C ARG A 538 24.91 46.11 -9.99
N GLY A 539 25.16 45.31 -11.03
CA GLY A 539 24.51 45.49 -12.33
C GLY A 539 22.98 45.34 -12.32
N SER A 540 22.41 44.76 -11.25
CA SER A 540 20.97 44.71 -10.97
C SER A 540 20.71 45.28 -9.57
N MET A 541 19.74 46.21 -9.45
CA MET A 541 19.38 46.90 -8.20
C MET A 541 18.41 46.12 -7.30
N THR A 542 18.04 44.89 -7.66
CA THR A 542 17.07 44.09 -6.91
C THR A 542 17.75 43.49 -5.67
N GLN A 543 17.05 43.46 -4.52
CA GLN A 543 17.49 42.68 -3.35
C GLN A 543 17.89 41.28 -3.81
N GLY A 544 19.12 40.89 -3.50
CA GLY A 544 19.62 39.55 -3.79
C GLY A 544 19.57 38.68 -2.55
N ASN A 545 20.01 37.45 -2.68
CA ASN A 545 20.32 36.60 -1.54
C ASN A 545 21.79 36.24 -1.61
N GLY A 546 22.34 35.77 -0.50
CA GLY A 546 23.70 35.26 -0.47
C GLY A 546 23.92 34.33 0.71
N CYS A 547 25.05 33.64 0.66
CA CYS A 547 25.46 32.70 1.69
C CYS A 547 26.38 33.39 2.71
N TYR A 548 25.96 33.41 3.98
CA TYR A 548 26.70 34.07 5.05
C TYR A 548 26.89 33.12 6.23
N GLN A 549 28.06 33.18 6.86
CA GLN A 549 28.37 32.40 8.05
C GLN A 549 27.56 32.90 9.23
N HIS A 550 27.09 31.98 10.07
CA HIS A 550 26.42 32.30 11.31
C HIS A 550 26.99 31.51 12.48
N ARG A 551 26.79 32.03 13.69
CA ARG A 551 27.07 31.34 14.95
C ARG A 551 26.08 31.77 16.02
N CYS A 552 25.83 30.87 16.95
CA CYS A 552 24.89 31.06 18.04
C CYS A 552 25.66 31.12 19.35
N ILE A 553 25.76 32.31 19.95
CA ILE A 553 26.55 32.55 21.17
C ILE A 553 25.65 33.25 22.18
N ASN A 554 25.59 32.74 23.42
CA ASN A 554 24.88 33.38 24.54
C ASN A 554 23.44 33.84 24.19
N SER A 555 22.66 32.95 23.58
CA SER A 555 21.28 33.27 23.13
C SER A 555 21.17 34.42 22.13
N SER A 556 22.24 34.71 21.39
CA SER A 556 22.28 35.67 20.30
C SER A 556 22.75 35.00 19.00
N LEU A 557 22.17 35.47 17.89
CA LEU A 557 22.58 35.06 16.55
C LEU A 557 23.58 36.09 16.05
N GLU A 558 24.77 35.64 15.66
CA GLU A 558 25.77 36.47 15.02
C GLU A 558 26.01 36.00 13.58
N VAL A 559 26.20 36.95 12.68
CA VAL A 559 26.44 36.70 11.25
C VAL A 559 27.71 37.42 10.81
N ALA A 560 28.48 36.75 9.95
CA ALA A 560 29.73 37.28 9.41
C ALA A 560 29.61 37.67 7.94
N VAL A 561 30.16 38.84 7.63
CA VAL A 561 30.41 39.32 6.26
C VAL A 561 31.86 39.71 6.19
N ASP A 562 32.62 39.12 5.25
CA ASP A 562 34.05 39.40 5.05
C ASP A 562 34.89 39.26 6.35
N GLY A 563 34.54 38.28 7.20
CA GLY A 563 35.22 38.02 8.48
C GLY A 563 34.79 38.94 9.63
N ILE A 564 33.95 39.95 9.39
CA ILE A 564 33.42 40.85 10.43
C ILE A 564 32.13 40.25 10.99
N TRP A 565 32.09 39.99 12.29
CA TRP A 565 30.90 39.47 12.98
C TRP A 565 30.02 40.60 13.51
N LYS A 566 28.70 40.48 13.31
CA LYS A 566 27.70 41.36 13.92
C LYS A 566 26.56 40.57 14.53
N VAL A 567 26.02 41.08 15.64
CA VAL A 567 24.86 40.52 16.32
C VAL A 567 23.59 40.91 15.55
N CYS A 568 22.74 39.92 15.28
CA CYS A 568 21.42 40.11 14.69
C CYS A 568 20.38 40.52 15.74
N PRO A 569 19.39 41.35 15.39
CA PRO A 569 18.22 41.58 16.23
C PRO A 569 17.52 40.25 16.56
N HIS A 570 17.04 40.08 17.80
CA HIS A 570 16.43 38.83 18.23
C HIS A 570 15.20 38.43 17.40
N ALA A 571 14.38 39.42 16.99
CA ALA A 571 13.22 39.23 16.11
C ALA A 571 13.57 39.14 14.62
N GLY A 572 14.86 39.22 14.25
CA GLY A 572 15.31 39.39 12.88
C GLY A 572 15.21 40.85 12.43
N GLY A 573 15.80 41.16 11.27
CA GLY A 573 15.80 42.51 10.71
C GLY A 573 17.11 42.89 10.03
N ALA A 574 17.13 44.11 9.48
CA ALA A 574 18.26 44.63 8.74
C ALA A 574 19.47 44.97 9.63
N ILE A 575 20.66 44.60 9.18
CA ILE A 575 21.94 45.02 9.74
C ILE A 575 22.86 45.53 8.64
N LEU A 576 23.68 46.54 8.97
CA LEU A 576 24.63 47.17 8.06
C LEU A 576 26.05 46.64 8.33
N PHE A 577 26.91 46.58 7.34
CA PHE A 577 28.32 46.19 7.50
C PHE A 577 29.27 47.31 7.01
N PRO A 578 30.36 47.59 7.75
CA PRO A 578 31.34 48.60 7.30
C PRO A 578 32.03 48.13 6.02
N GLY A 579 32.23 49.04 5.06
CA GLY A 579 32.84 48.71 3.76
C GLY A 579 31.88 48.09 2.74
N PHE A 580 30.59 48.00 3.06
CA PHE A 580 29.54 47.57 2.15
C PHE A 580 28.41 48.60 2.10
N ASN A 581 27.86 48.81 0.90
CA ASN A 581 26.60 49.51 0.68
C ASN A 581 25.45 48.50 0.76
N GLY A 582 24.28 48.94 1.22
CA GLY A 582 23.11 48.07 1.40
C GLY A 582 23.05 47.42 2.79
N GLU A 583 22.18 46.43 2.93
CA GLU A 583 21.85 45.78 4.20
C GLU A 583 21.78 44.26 4.04
N LEU A 584 22.08 43.56 5.13
CA LEU A 584 21.81 42.13 5.29
C LEU A 584 20.60 41.95 6.19
N ILE A 585 19.63 41.15 5.76
CA ILE A 585 18.45 40.85 6.57
C ILE A 585 18.71 39.59 7.38
N CYS A 586 18.94 39.78 8.68
CA CYS A 586 19.07 38.67 9.62
C CYS A 586 17.73 37.96 9.79
N PRO A 587 17.73 36.61 9.84
CA PRO A 587 16.57 35.87 10.33
C PRO A 587 16.37 36.09 11.83
N ALA A 588 15.20 35.74 12.34
CA ALA A 588 14.97 35.72 13.78
C ALA A 588 15.88 34.68 14.45
N TYR A 589 16.29 34.94 15.70
CA TYR A 589 17.14 34.04 16.47
C TYR A 589 16.63 32.57 16.46
N PRO A 590 15.31 32.30 16.64
CA PRO A 590 14.79 30.94 16.63
C PRO A 590 14.90 30.19 15.30
N GLU A 591 15.04 30.89 14.18
CA GLU A 591 15.11 30.26 12.85
C GLU A 591 16.45 29.53 12.63
N LEU A 592 17.55 30.03 13.19
CA LEU A 592 18.89 29.46 12.99
C LEU A 592 19.52 28.89 14.27
N CYS A 593 19.20 29.46 15.43
CA CYS A 593 19.94 29.19 16.67
C CYS A 593 19.19 28.40 17.72
N ASN A 594 17.91 28.11 17.51
CA ASN A 594 17.12 27.38 18.50
C ASN A 594 16.86 25.94 18.05
N SER A 595 17.48 25.00 18.76
CA SER A 595 17.16 23.56 18.70
C SER A 595 15.99 23.19 19.62
N ASP A 596 15.64 24.05 20.58
CA ASP A 596 14.57 23.85 21.55
C ASP A 596 13.30 24.63 21.18
N PRO A 597 12.11 24.12 21.50
CA PRO A 597 10.87 24.73 21.06
C PRO A 597 10.72 26.10 21.70
N VAL A 598 10.47 27.12 20.87
CA VAL A 598 9.86 28.38 21.31
C VAL A 598 8.69 28.00 22.22
N SER A 599 8.54 28.65 23.37
CA SER A 599 7.36 28.49 24.24
C SER A 599 6.12 28.95 23.49
N VAL A 600 5.57 28.09 22.65
CA VAL A 600 4.31 28.32 21.94
C VAL A 600 3.20 28.23 22.98
N SER A 601 2.36 29.26 23.10
CA SER A 601 1.19 29.20 23.98
C SER A 601 0.35 27.96 23.63
N GLY A 602 0.06 27.10 24.61
CA GLY A 602 -0.66 25.85 24.38
C GLY A 602 0.21 24.59 24.36
N GLN A 603 1.50 24.67 24.66
CA GLN A 603 2.32 23.49 24.95
C GLN A 603 1.87 22.78 26.22
N CYS A 604 1.84 21.44 26.17
CA CYS A 604 1.45 20.61 27.29
C CYS A 604 2.63 20.31 28.22
N PRO A 605 2.37 20.05 29.52
CA PRO A 605 3.41 19.68 30.46
C PRO A 605 4.16 18.42 29.98
N ASN A 606 5.50 18.50 29.96
CA ASN A 606 6.40 17.42 29.53
C ASN A 606 6.02 16.79 28.17
N SER A 607 5.38 17.54 27.27
CA SER A 607 4.86 17.01 26.01
C SER A 607 3.97 15.77 26.17
N CYS A 608 3.19 15.71 27.25
CA CYS A 608 2.37 14.55 27.63
C CYS A 608 3.16 13.23 27.70
N ASN A 609 4.48 13.30 27.92
CA ASN A 609 5.42 12.18 27.83
C ASN A 609 5.29 11.35 26.53
N PHE A 610 4.73 11.94 25.46
CA PHE A 610 4.33 11.24 24.24
C PHE A 610 3.40 10.03 24.47
N ASN A 611 2.70 10.01 25.61
CA ASN A 611 1.69 9.02 25.99
C ASN A 611 0.28 9.62 25.98
N GLY A 612 0.10 10.72 25.24
CA GLY A 612 -1.15 11.42 25.11
C GLY A 612 -1.07 12.54 24.10
N ASP A 613 -2.23 12.92 23.59
CA ASP A 613 -2.35 14.02 22.64
C ASP A 613 -2.40 15.37 23.37
N CYS A 614 -1.70 16.36 22.83
CA CYS A 614 -1.69 17.72 23.37
C CYS A 614 -2.72 18.59 22.63
N VAL A 615 -3.77 18.96 23.34
CA VAL A 615 -4.87 19.76 22.80
C VAL A 615 -5.12 20.95 23.71
N ASP A 616 -4.92 22.16 23.18
CA ASP A 616 -5.17 23.43 23.86
C ASP A 616 -4.51 23.51 25.26
N GLY A 617 -3.25 23.04 25.37
CA GLY A 617 -2.48 23.05 26.61
C GLY A 617 -2.83 21.95 27.63
N ARG A 618 -3.74 21.03 27.30
CA ARG A 618 -4.12 19.89 28.15
C ARG A 618 -3.76 18.56 27.47
N CYS A 619 -3.22 17.63 28.28
CA CYS A 619 -2.95 16.28 27.83
C CYS A 619 -4.21 15.41 27.83
N ARG A 620 -4.49 14.78 26.68
CA ARG A 620 -5.46 13.70 26.52
C ARG A 620 -4.69 12.37 26.47
N CYS A 621 -4.55 11.71 27.62
CA CYS A 621 -3.74 10.51 27.74
C CYS A 621 -4.30 9.33 26.92
N PHE A 622 -3.41 8.55 26.33
CA PHE A 622 -3.74 7.28 25.71
C PHE A 622 -4.16 6.25 26.76
N LEU A 623 -4.87 5.21 26.32
CA LEU A 623 -5.36 4.15 27.20
C LEU A 623 -4.20 3.53 28.01
N GLY A 624 -4.40 3.35 29.31
CA GLY A 624 -3.37 2.86 30.23
C GLY A 624 -2.49 3.94 30.85
N PHE A 625 -2.60 5.20 30.39
CA PHE A 625 -1.88 6.35 30.93
C PHE A 625 -2.83 7.36 31.56
N HIS A 626 -2.35 8.06 32.60
CA HIS A 626 -3.11 9.08 33.30
C HIS A 626 -2.19 10.11 33.98
N GLY A 627 -2.81 11.08 34.65
CA GLY A 627 -2.12 12.22 35.27
C GLY A 627 -2.07 13.44 34.35
N HIS A 628 -1.55 14.55 34.87
CA HIS A 628 -1.55 15.84 34.16
C HIS A 628 -0.69 15.85 32.87
N ASP A 629 0.31 14.97 32.81
CA ASP A 629 1.30 14.86 31.74
C ASP A 629 1.39 13.42 31.19
N CYS A 630 0.45 12.54 31.53
CA CYS A 630 0.42 11.13 31.07
C CYS A 630 1.67 10.29 31.42
N SER A 631 2.43 10.70 32.45
CA SER A 631 3.59 9.95 32.94
C SER A 631 3.23 8.68 33.72
N ARG A 632 2.03 8.64 34.31
CA ARG A 632 1.61 7.55 35.20
C ARG A 632 0.87 6.47 34.43
N ARG A 633 1.17 5.21 34.73
CA ARG A 633 0.47 4.03 34.19
C ARG A 633 -0.48 3.40 35.20
N SER A 634 -1.55 2.80 34.71
CA SER A 634 -2.50 2.01 35.48
C SER A 634 -3.18 0.99 34.57
N CYS A 635 -3.46 -0.20 35.09
CA CYS A 635 -4.21 -1.22 34.37
C CYS A 635 -5.63 -0.74 34.07
N PRO A 636 -6.01 -0.52 32.79
CA PRO A 636 -7.37 -0.12 32.46
C PRO A 636 -8.35 -1.21 32.87
N GLY A 637 -9.48 -0.81 33.48
CA GLY A 637 -10.51 -1.75 33.92
C GLY A 637 -10.03 -2.85 34.88
N ASN A 638 -8.88 -2.67 35.55
CA ASN A 638 -8.22 -3.72 36.34
C ASN A 638 -8.08 -5.05 35.55
N CYS A 639 -7.64 -4.95 34.29
CA CYS A 639 -7.49 -6.09 33.37
C CYS A 639 -8.79 -6.86 33.08
N ASN A 640 -9.94 -6.19 33.26
CA ASN A 640 -11.29 -6.68 33.01
C ASN A 640 -11.61 -8.06 33.66
N GLY A 641 -10.92 -8.41 34.75
CA GLY A 641 -11.04 -9.72 35.40
C GLY A 641 -10.43 -10.90 34.61
N ASN A 642 -9.90 -10.64 33.42
CA ASN A 642 -9.28 -11.60 32.51
C ASN A 642 -7.75 -11.53 32.54
N GLY A 643 -7.17 -10.89 33.54
CA GLY A 643 -5.73 -10.78 33.73
C GLY A 643 -5.36 -10.36 35.15
N MET A 644 -4.06 -10.28 35.39
CA MET A 644 -3.48 -9.76 36.64
C MET A 644 -2.81 -8.42 36.36
N CYS A 645 -3.10 -7.42 37.20
CA CYS A 645 -2.45 -6.11 37.10
C CYS A 645 -1.08 -6.15 37.78
N LEU A 646 -0.02 -5.94 37.01
CA LEU A 646 1.35 -5.88 37.52
C LEU A 646 1.63 -4.51 38.18
N SER A 647 2.66 -4.46 39.04
CA SER A 647 3.04 -3.24 39.78
C SER A 647 3.45 -2.05 38.90
N ASN A 648 3.84 -2.31 37.66
CA ASN A 648 4.17 -1.29 36.64
C ASN A 648 2.94 -0.77 35.86
N GLY A 649 1.73 -1.22 36.22
CA GLY A 649 0.48 -0.83 35.57
C GLY A 649 0.22 -1.50 34.21
N ILE A 650 0.85 -2.66 33.95
CA ILE A 650 0.64 -3.48 32.76
C ILE A 650 -0.21 -4.70 33.13
N CYS A 651 -1.15 -5.08 32.25
CA CYS A 651 -1.95 -6.29 32.43
C CYS A 651 -1.24 -7.52 31.87
N GLU A 652 -1.12 -8.57 32.69
CA GLU A 652 -0.77 -9.91 32.26
C GLU A 652 -2.06 -10.70 32.01
N CYS A 653 -2.39 -10.96 30.74
CA CYS A 653 -3.66 -11.58 30.38
C CYS A 653 -3.66 -13.09 30.61
N LYS A 654 -4.82 -13.62 31.01
CA LYS A 654 -5.09 -15.06 31.04
C LYS A 654 -5.10 -15.61 29.61
N THR A 655 -4.80 -16.90 29.48
CA THR A 655 -4.88 -17.63 28.20
C THR A 655 -6.21 -17.38 27.50
N GLY A 656 -6.17 -17.06 26.21
CA GLY A 656 -7.34 -16.75 25.40
C GLY A 656 -7.77 -15.28 25.42
N TYR A 657 -7.08 -14.40 26.14
CA TYR A 657 -7.33 -12.96 26.17
C TYR A 657 -6.07 -12.15 25.84
N THR A 658 -6.26 -10.97 25.26
CA THR A 658 -5.18 -10.06 24.86
C THR A 658 -5.62 -8.59 24.90
N GLY A 659 -4.70 -7.70 24.52
CA GLY A 659 -4.88 -6.25 24.56
C GLY A 659 -4.44 -5.65 25.89
N ILE A 660 -4.27 -4.32 25.91
CA ILE A 660 -3.72 -3.59 27.07
C ILE A 660 -4.52 -3.77 28.38
N ASP A 661 -5.78 -4.19 28.28
CA ASP A 661 -6.70 -4.41 29.39
C ASP A 661 -7.32 -5.82 29.43
N CYS A 662 -6.82 -6.76 28.62
CA CYS A 662 -7.33 -8.14 28.54
C CYS A 662 -8.83 -8.27 28.19
N SER A 663 -9.42 -7.26 27.56
CA SER A 663 -10.84 -7.31 27.17
C SER A 663 -11.11 -8.17 25.94
N THR A 664 -10.08 -8.42 25.12
CA THR A 664 -10.25 -8.96 23.77
C THR A 664 -9.94 -10.44 23.76
N ALA A 665 -10.90 -11.26 23.33
CA ALA A 665 -10.67 -12.69 23.17
C ALA A 665 -9.78 -12.98 21.94
N VAL A 666 -8.93 -13.98 22.08
CA VAL A 666 -8.02 -14.46 21.03
C VAL A 666 -8.70 -15.63 20.30
N CYS A 667 -8.60 -15.66 18.98
CA CYS A 667 -9.08 -16.78 18.18
C CYS A 667 -8.10 -17.96 18.25
N ASP A 668 -8.57 -19.16 17.90
CA ASP A 668 -7.68 -20.30 17.73
C ASP A 668 -6.59 -19.99 16.67
N GLU A 669 -5.36 -20.50 16.85
CA GLU A 669 -4.25 -20.29 15.90
C GLU A 669 -4.62 -20.73 14.48
N GLN A 670 -5.53 -21.69 14.35
CA GLN A 670 -6.07 -22.13 13.07
C GLN A 670 -6.79 -21.02 12.28
N CYS A 671 -7.25 -19.93 12.92
CA CYS A 671 -7.85 -18.79 12.23
C CYS A 671 -6.89 -18.18 11.19
N SER A 672 -5.60 -18.08 11.51
CA SER A 672 -4.57 -17.54 10.60
C SER A 672 -4.33 -18.45 9.40
N LEU A 673 -4.34 -19.77 9.62
CA LEU A 673 -4.02 -20.77 8.60
C LEU A 673 -5.00 -20.74 7.42
N HIS A 674 -6.23 -20.28 7.68
CA HIS A 674 -7.28 -20.20 6.68
C HIS A 674 -7.53 -18.79 6.11
N GLY A 675 -6.62 -17.84 6.38
CA GLY A 675 -6.78 -16.46 5.93
C GLY A 675 -8.00 -15.77 6.55
N GLY A 676 -8.34 -16.16 7.78
CA GLY A 676 -9.34 -15.48 8.60
C GLY A 676 -8.70 -14.39 9.44
N VAL A 677 -9.47 -13.37 9.74
CA VAL A 677 -9.06 -12.24 10.58
C VAL A 677 -9.79 -12.36 11.91
N CYS A 678 -9.03 -12.43 13.01
CA CYS A 678 -9.60 -12.51 14.34
C CYS A 678 -10.17 -11.15 14.76
N ASP A 679 -11.41 -11.13 15.22
CA ASP A 679 -12.01 -9.99 15.91
C ASP A 679 -12.72 -10.46 17.17
N ASN A 680 -12.12 -10.16 18.33
CA ASN A 680 -12.65 -10.50 19.65
C ASN A 680 -13.12 -11.95 19.83
N GLY A 681 -12.27 -12.92 19.44
CA GLY A 681 -12.53 -14.36 19.55
C GLY A 681 -13.42 -14.92 18.45
N VAL A 682 -13.91 -14.08 17.53
CA VAL A 682 -14.63 -14.49 16.33
C VAL A 682 -13.66 -14.45 15.15
N CYS A 683 -13.48 -15.59 14.48
CA CYS A 683 -12.69 -15.65 13.26
C CYS A 683 -13.59 -15.27 12.07
N GLU A 684 -13.37 -14.08 11.51
CA GLU A 684 -14.10 -13.58 10.35
C GLU A 684 -13.34 -13.89 9.07
N PHE A 685 -14.05 -14.32 8.04
CA PHE A 685 -13.45 -14.61 6.73
C PHE A 685 -14.07 -13.70 5.69
N ARG A 686 -13.59 -12.47 5.52
CA ARG A 686 -14.23 -11.53 4.58
C ARG A 686 -13.74 -11.74 3.14
N CYS A 687 -14.61 -11.48 2.18
CA CYS A 687 -14.24 -11.45 0.76
C CYS A 687 -13.40 -10.24 0.44
N SER A 688 -13.76 -9.09 0.99
CA SER A 688 -13.04 -7.82 0.81
C SER A 688 -11.58 -7.84 1.26
N ASP A 689 -11.18 -8.78 2.12
CA ASP A 689 -9.78 -8.98 2.52
C ASP A 689 -8.88 -9.40 1.32
N TYR A 690 -9.49 -9.85 0.23
CA TYR A 690 -8.85 -10.28 -1.00
C TYR A 690 -9.04 -9.20 -2.06
N ALA A 691 -7.93 -8.69 -2.61
CA ALA A 691 -7.98 -7.64 -3.62
C ALA A 691 -8.86 -8.06 -4.81
N GLY A 692 -9.95 -7.32 -5.05
CA GLY A 692 -10.87 -7.54 -6.17
C GLY A 692 -11.93 -8.63 -5.95
N TYR A 693 -12.05 -9.20 -4.76
CA TYR A 693 -13.12 -10.17 -4.42
C TYR A 693 -14.30 -9.48 -3.77
N THR A 694 -15.49 -9.99 -4.07
CA THR A 694 -16.77 -9.55 -3.51
C THR A 694 -17.75 -10.72 -3.51
N CYS A 695 -18.90 -10.56 -2.84
CA CYS A 695 -19.98 -11.52 -2.94
C CYS A 695 -20.70 -11.38 -4.30
N GLN A 696 -20.46 -12.34 -5.18
CA GLN A 696 -21.00 -12.39 -6.55
C GLN A 696 -22.14 -13.41 -6.63
N ASN A 697 -23.19 -13.08 -7.38
CA ASN A 697 -24.30 -14.01 -7.59
C ASN A 697 -23.86 -15.24 -8.39
N SER A 698 -24.32 -16.44 -8.01
CA SER A 698 -24.01 -17.69 -8.71
C SER A 698 -24.25 -17.63 -10.23
N SER A 699 -25.28 -16.89 -10.66
CA SER A 699 -25.62 -16.66 -12.07
C SER A 699 -24.50 -15.99 -12.87
N MET A 700 -23.73 -15.10 -12.25
CA MET A 700 -22.59 -14.42 -12.87
C MET A 700 -21.35 -15.33 -12.95
N LEU A 701 -21.25 -16.29 -12.03
CA LEU A 701 -20.13 -17.22 -11.93
C LEU A 701 -20.22 -18.40 -12.90
N LEU A 702 -21.45 -18.83 -13.19
CA LEU A 702 -21.78 -20.02 -13.98
C LEU A 702 -21.17 -20.07 -15.39
N SER A 703 -20.95 -18.91 -16.02
CA SER A 703 -20.39 -18.81 -17.37
C SER A 703 -18.87 -18.96 -17.41
N SER A 704 -18.19 -18.80 -16.27
CA SER A 704 -16.72 -18.74 -16.21
C SER A 704 -16.09 -19.91 -15.45
N LEU A 705 -16.87 -20.65 -14.65
CA LEU A 705 -16.39 -21.76 -13.83
C LEU A 705 -17.04 -23.08 -14.26
N SER A 706 -16.38 -23.76 -15.20
CA SER A 706 -16.88 -24.97 -15.86
C SER A 706 -16.88 -26.21 -14.94
N VAL A 707 -15.88 -26.36 -14.08
CA VAL A 707 -15.70 -27.42 -13.08
C VAL A 707 -16.69 -27.24 -11.94
N CYS A 708 -16.89 -26.00 -11.48
CA CYS A 708 -17.82 -25.68 -10.39
C CYS A 708 -19.27 -25.50 -10.84
N LYS A 709 -19.57 -25.68 -12.12
CA LYS A 709 -20.93 -25.51 -12.67
C LYS A 709 -21.99 -26.28 -11.89
N ASN A 710 -21.74 -27.54 -11.57
CA ASN A 710 -22.71 -28.38 -10.84
C ASN A 710 -22.96 -27.91 -9.40
N VAL A 711 -21.97 -27.24 -8.78
CA VAL A 711 -22.13 -26.64 -7.45
C VAL A 711 -22.94 -25.36 -7.54
N LEU A 712 -22.64 -24.50 -8.51
CA LEU A 712 -23.27 -23.19 -8.68
C LEU A 712 -24.72 -23.28 -9.21
N VAL A 713 -25.05 -24.29 -10.02
CA VAL A 713 -26.43 -24.54 -10.51
C VAL A 713 -27.36 -24.98 -9.37
N ASN A 714 -26.85 -25.66 -8.35
CA ASN A 714 -27.69 -26.12 -7.24
C ASN A 714 -27.97 -25.01 -6.20
N ASP A 715 -27.30 -23.85 -6.31
CA ASP A 715 -27.43 -22.69 -5.42
C ASP A 715 -27.59 -21.38 -6.22
N VAL A 716 -28.52 -21.36 -7.17
CA VAL A 716 -28.69 -20.26 -8.16
C VAL A 716 -29.00 -18.90 -7.52
N SER A 717 -29.66 -18.89 -6.36
CA SER A 717 -29.98 -17.67 -5.59
C SER A 717 -28.93 -17.31 -4.53
N GLY A 718 -27.85 -18.10 -4.43
CA GLY A 718 -26.73 -17.82 -3.53
C GLY A 718 -25.79 -16.75 -4.06
N GLN A 719 -25.06 -16.12 -3.13
CA GLN A 719 -23.89 -15.31 -3.43
C GLN A 719 -22.65 -16.07 -2.96
N HIS A 720 -21.58 -16.00 -3.73
CA HIS A 720 -20.31 -16.63 -3.40
C HIS A 720 -19.18 -15.64 -3.47
N CYS A 721 -18.18 -15.88 -2.63
CA CYS A 721 -16.97 -15.11 -2.60
C CYS A 721 -16.13 -15.37 -3.85
N ALA A 722 -16.05 -14.38 -4.72
CA ALA A 722 -15.33 -14.52 -5.97
C ALA A 722 -14.82 -13.16 -6.48
N PRO A 723 -13.82 -13.15 -7.36
CA PRO A 723 -13.40 -11.94 -8.05
C PRO A 723 -14.56 -11.28 -8.78
N SER A 724 -14.68 -9.95 -8.69
CA SER A 724 -15.67 -9.20 -9.47
C SER A 724 -15.34 -9.10 -10.96
N GLU A 725 -14.09 -9.40 -11.33
CA GLU A 725 -13.57 -9.26 -12.69
C GLU A 725 -13.66 -10.58 -13.47
N PRO A 726 -14.36 -10.64 -14.63
CA PRO A 726 -14.56 -11.88 -15.39
C PRO A 726 -13.27 -12.58 -15.84
N SER A 727 -12.22 -11.81 -16.13
CA SER A 727 -10.88 -12.32 -16.51
C SER A 727 -10.21 -13.09 -15.38
N ILE A 728 -10.34 -12.61 -14.14
CA ILE A 728 -9.80 -13.26 -12.94
C ILE A 728 -10.68 -14.47 -12.58
N LEU A 729 -11.99 -14.37 -12.84
CA LEU A 729 -12.93 -15.46 -12.63
C LEU A 729 -12.59 -16.73 -13.42
N GLN A 730 -12.16 -16.59 -14.68
CA GLN A 730 -11.71 -17.72 -15.50
C GLN A 730 -10.40 -18.34 -14.97
N GLN A 731 -9.54 -17.53 -14.36
CA GLN A 731 -8.27 -17.95 -13.80
C GLN A 731 -8.43 -18.62 -12.43
N LEU A 732 -9.47 -18.27 -11.67
CA LEU A 732 -9.80 -18.89 -10.39
C LEU A 732 -9.93 -20.41 -10.51
N GLU A 733 -10.56 -20.89 -11.58
CA GLU A 733 -10.71 -22.32 -11.83
C GLU A 733 -9.36 -23.01 -12.08
N GLU A 734 -8.51 -22.41 -12.92
CA GLU A 734 -7.20 -22.97 -13.29
C GLU A 734 -6.18 -22.92 -12.13
N VAL A 735 -6.17 -21.81 -11.38
CA VAL A 735 -5.10 -21.49 -10.40
C VAL A 735 -5.48 -21.89 -8.98
N VAL A 736 -6.77 -22.03 -8.68
CA VAL A 736 -7.26 -22.34 -7.31
C VAL A 736 -8.06 -23.64 -7.29
N VAL A 737 -9.14 -23.75 -8.06
CA VAL A 737 -10.04 -24.91 -8.03
C VAL A 737 -9.35 -26.18 -8.49
N MET A 738 -8.66 -26.14 -9.64
CA MET A 738 -8.01 -27.32 -10.22
C MET A 738 -6.83 -27.83 -9.37
N PRO A 739 -5.97 -26.97 -8.79
CA PRO A 739 -4.98 -27.41 -7.80
C PRO A 739 -5.60 -28.04 -6.55
N ASN A 740 -6.70 -27.49 -6.02
CA ASN A 740 -7.44 -28.09 -4.90
C ASN A 740 -8.01 -29.47 -5.28
N TYR A 741 -8.62 -29.59 -6.46
CA TYR A 741 -9.09 -30.85 -7.00
C TYR A 741 -7.97 -31.88 -7.15
N HIS A 742 -6.83 -31.52 -7.72
CA HIS A 742 -5.70 -32.45 -7.90
C HIS A 742 -5.10 -32.95 -6.58
N ARG A 743 -5.25 -32.18 -5.49
CA ARG A 743 -4.85 -32.64 -4.15
C ARG A 743 -5.88 -33.57 -3.53
N LEU A 744 -7.17 -33.25 -3.65
CA LEU A 744 -8.26 -34.14 -3.24
C LEU A 744 -8.35 -35.41 -4.11
N PHE A 745 -7.81 -35.37 -5.32
CA PHE A 745 -7.84 -36.47 -6.29
C PHE A 745 -6.44 -36.80 -6.81
N PRO A 746 -5.59 -37.51 -6.03
CA PRO A 746 -4.23 -37.79 -6.42
C PRO A 746 -4.13 -38.86 -7.54
N GLY A 747 -3.33 -38.57 -8.57
CA GLY A 747 -2.99 -39.53 -9.63
C GLY A 747 -1.99 -40.62 -9.20
N GLY A 748 -2.02 -41.78 -9.86
CA GLY A 748 -1.05 -42.88 -9.68
C GLY A 748 -1.64 -44.17 -9.04
N ALA A 749 -0.82 -44.93 -8.31
CA ALA A 749 -1.16 -46.29 -7.80
C ALA A 749 -2.45 -46.40 -6.94
N ARG A 750 -2.99 -45.29 -6.40
CA ARG A 750 -4.31 -45.24 -5.76
C ARG A 750 -5.47 -45.46 -6.75
N LYS A 751 -5.25 -45.25 -8.06
CA LYS A 751 -6.21 -45.49 -9.15
C LYS A 751 -6.47 -46.99 -9.40
N LEU A 752 -5.50 -47.85 -9.07
CA LEU A 752 -5.59 -49.31 -9.28
C LEU A 752 -6.52 -50.02 -8.29
N PHE A 753 -6.79 -49.43 -7.12
CA PHE A 753 -7.67 -50.01 -6.11
C PHE A 753 -9.12 -49.55 -6.21
N ASN A 754 -9.43 -48.59 -7.09
CA ASN A 754 -10.76 -47.97 -7.23
C ASN A 754 -11.43 -48.28 -8.59
N ILE A 755 -11.35 -49.54 -9.04
CA ILE A 755 -11.81 -49.98 -10.37
C ILE A 755 -13.35 -49.88 -10.54
N PHE A 756 -14.12 -49.78 -9.45
CA PHE A 756 -15.60 -49.68 -9.51
C PHE A 756 -16.19 -48.37 -8.93
N GLY A 757 -15.36 -47.43 -8.44
CA GLY A 757 -15.81 -46.20 -7.75
C GLY A 757 -15.21 -44.88 -8.27
N SER A 758 -14.42 -44.93 -9.35
CA SER A 758 -13.59 -43.79 -9.77
C SER A 758 -14.38 -42.54 -10.22
N THR A 759 -15.57 -42.70 -10.80
CA THR A 759 -16.42 -41.58 -11.23
C THR A 759 -17.10 -40.86 -10.06
N TYR A 760 -17.47 -41.59 -9.00
CA TYR A 760 -18.12 -41.01 -7.82
C TYR A 760 -17.12 -40.22 -6.97
N CYS A 761 -15.91 -40.74 -6.78
CA CYS A 761 -14.85 -39.99 -6.10
C CYS A 761 -14.40 -38.76 -6.91
N ASP A 762 -14.33 -38.86 -8.25
CA ASP A 762 -14.01 -37.72 -9.12
C ASP A 762 -15.01 -36.58 -8.94
N GLU A 763 -16.32 -36.88 -8.97
CA GLU A 763 -17.35 -35.87 -8.73
C GLU A 763 -17.29 -35.29 -7.31
N ALA A 764 -17.12 -36.14 -6.28
CA ALA A 764 -17.04 -35.69 -4.89
C ALA A 764 -15.82 -34.80 -4.64
N ALA A 765 -14.67 -35.13 -5.22
CA ALA A 765 -13.45 -34.33 -5.14
C ALA A 765 -13.62 -32.96 -5.83
N LYS A 766 -14.26 -32.91 -7.01
CA LYS A 766 -14.56 -31.65 -7.70
C LYS A 766 -15.50 -30.76 -6.89
N ARG A 767 -16.57 -31.33 -6.30
CA ARG A 767 -17.53 -30.56 -5.48
C ARG A 767 -16.87 -29.99 -4.24
N LEU A 768 -16.10 -30.81 -3.51
CA LEU A 768 -15.38 -30.34 -2.33
C LEU A 768 -14.34 -29.28 -2.70
N ALA A 769 -13.58 -29.46 -3.79
CA ALA A 769 -12.65 -28.45 -4.28
C ALA A 769 -13.35 -27.12 -4.56
N CYS A 770 -14.53 -27.14 -5.17
CA CYS A 770 -15.32 -25.95 -5.45
C CYS A 770 -15.83 -25.26 -4.18
N TRP A 771 -16.40 -25.99 -3.22
CA TRP A 771 -16.89 -25.39 -1.96
C TRP A 771 -15.78 -24.77 -1.12
N ILE A 772 -14.60 -25.39 -1.12
CA ILE A 772 -13.41 -24.85 -0.47
C ILE A 772 -12.95 -23.56 -1.16
N SER A 773 -12.97 -23.54 -2.50
CA SER A 773 -12.42 -22.44 -3.29
C SER A 773 -13.39 -21.25 -3.42
N ILE A 774 -14.70 -21.50 -3.32
CA ILE A 774 -15.76 -20.52 -3.62
C ILE A 774 -16.88 -20.65 -2.58
N GLN A 775 -16.57 -20.15 -1.38
CA GLN A 775 -17.47 -20.20 -0.24
C GLN A 775 -18.69 -19.29 -0.46
N LYS A 776 -19.86 -19.73 0.02
CA LYS A 776 -21.07 -18.94 0.03
C LYS A 776 -20.90 -17.74 0.96
N CYS A 777 -21.47 -16.60 0.61
CA CYS A 777 -21.51 -15.44 1.47
C CYS A 777 -22.68 -15.53 2.46
N ASP A 778 -22.51 -14.94 3.63
CA ASP A 778 -23.60 -14.71 4.58
C ASP A 778 -24.56 -13.60 4.10
N LYS A 779 -25.57 -13.30 4.93
CA LYS A 779 -26.60 -12.29 4.59
C LYS A 779 -26.09 -10.85 4.66
N ASP A 780 -24.95 -10.62 5.29
CA ASP A 780 -24.35 -9.29 5.47
C ASP A 780 -23.51 -8.87 4.24
N GLY A 781 -23.31 -9.79 3.28
CA GLY A 781 -22.87 -9.48 1.92
C GLY A 781 -21.36 -9.37 1.72
N ASP A 782 -20.55 -9.84 2.69
CA ASP A 782 -19.08 -9.84 2.59
C ASP A 782 -18.41 -11.00 3.36
N ASN A 783 -19.05 -11.64 4.34
CA ASN A 783 -18.42 -12.74 5.08
C ASN A 783 -18.62 -14.08 4.38
N ARG A 784 -17.58 -14.91 4.39
CA ARG A 784 -17.58 -16.27 3.85
C ARG A 784 -18.08 -17.27 4.90
N LEU A 785 -18.99 -18.13 4.47
CA LEU A 785 -19.45 -19.28 5.23
C LEU A 785 -18.49 -20.46 5.06
N ARG A 786 -18.10 -21.08 6.17
CA ARG A 786 -17.31 -22.32 6.20
C ARG A 786 -17.98 -23.44 5.41
N VAL A 787 -17.21 -24.43 4.96
CA VAL A 787 -17.74 -25.60 4.25
C VAL A 787 -18.48 -26.50 5.25
N CYS A 788 -19.62 -27.07 4.91
CA CYS A 788 -20.35 -27.90 5.85
C CYS A 788 -19.56 -29.17 6.21
N HIS A 789 -19.58 -29.56 7.49
CA HIS A 789 -19.00 -30.82 7.96
C HIS A 789 -19.46 -32.03 7.13
N SER A 790 -20.75 -32.04 6.76
CA SER A 790 -21.35 -33.08 5.93
C SER A 790 -20.72 -33.20 4.54
N ALA A 791 -20.26 -32.10 3.95
CA ALA A 791 -19.61 -32.11 2.64
C ALA A 791 -18.25 -32.81 2.68
N CYS A 792 -17.47 -32.56 3.74
CA CYS A 792 -16.22 -33.27 4.00
C CYS A 792 -16.45 -34.77 4.22
N GLN A 793 -17.45 -35.14 5.03
CA GLN A 793 -17.79 -36.55 5.27
C GLN A 793 -18.19 -37.26 3.97
N SER A 794 -19.01 -36.63 3.13
CA SER A 794 -19.40 -37.18 1.83
C SER A 794 -18.19 -37.47 0.93
N TYR A 795 -17.20 -36.57 0.90
CA TYR A 795 -15.95 -36.79 0.16
C TYR A 795 -15.16 -37.99 0.73
N ASN A 796 -14.97 -38.05 2.06
CA ASN A 796 -14.26 -39.17 2.69
C ASN A 796 -14.91 -40.52 2.37
N ILE A 797 -16.24 -40.59 2.39
CA ILE A 797 -17.01 -41.79 2.03
C ILE A 797 -16.84 -42.13 0.54
N ALA A 798 -16.93 -41.13 -0.34
CA ALA A 798 -16.86 -41.33 -1.79
C ALA A 798 -15.48 -41.78 -2.26
N CYS A 799 -14.42 -41.22 -1.66
CA CYS A 799 -13.04 -41.44 -2.07
C CYS A 799 -12.28 -42.44 -1.21
N GLY A 800 -12.84 -42.90 -0.09
CA GLY A 800 -12.11 -43.69 0.91
C GLY A 800 -10.96 -42.90 1.53
N ALA A 801 -11.13 -41.57 1.63
CA ALA A 801 -10.17 -40.64 2.20
C ALA A 801 -10.38 -40.50 3.72
N SER A 802 -9.45 -39.82 4.39
CA SER A 802 -9.46 -39.60 5.84
C SER A 802 -9.16 -38.15 6.19
N LEU A 803 -9.84 -37.23 5.49
CA LEU A 803 -9.79 -35.79 5.77
C LEU A 803 -10.38 -35.51 7.16
N GLU A 804 -9.76 -34.63 7.94
CA GLU A 804 -10.23 -34.26 9.27
C GLU A 804 -11.38 -33.25 9.19
N CYS A 805 -12.63 -33.73 9.19
CA CYS A 805 -13.82 -32.88 9.06
C CYS A 805 -14.14 -32.06 10.32
N SER A 806 -13.48 -32.33 11.45
CA SER A 806 -13.67 -31.62 12.71
C SER A 806 -12.95 -30.27 12.76
N ASP A 807 -12.10 -29.96 11.78
CA ASP A 807 -11.41 -28.69 11.65
C ASP A 807 -12.41 -27.54 11.47
N GLN A 808 -12.68 -26.81 12.56
CA GLN A 808 -13.67 -25.73 12.61
C GLN A 808 -13.25 -24.46 11.86
N THR A 809 -12.07 -24.46 11.25
CA THR A 809 -11.57 -23.31 10.50
C THR A 809 -11.85 -23.41 9.01
N LEU A 810 -12.00 -24.63 8.50
CA LEU A 810 -12.47 -24.89 7.16
C LEU A 810 -13.91 -25.43 7.13
N PHE A 811 -14.26 -26.27 8.11
CA PHE A 811 -15.53 -26.96 8.18
C PHE A 811 -16.44 -26.43 9.30
N SER A 812 -17.74 -26.56 9.12
CA SER A 812 -18.74 -26.23 10.13
C SER A 812 -18.73 -27.23 11.28
N SER A 813 -19.49 -26.94 12.34
CA SER A 813 -19.82 -27.93 13.35
C SER A 813 -20.78 -29.00 12.79
N GLU A 814 -20.85 -30.19 13.43
CA GLU A 814 -21.70 -31.30 12.97
C GLU A 814 -23.20 -30.94 12.92
N GLY A 815 -23.64 -29.93 13.68
CA GLY A 815 -25.04 -29.51 13.79
C GLY A 815 -25.46 -28.36 12.87
N GLU A 816 -24.52 -27.72 12.17
CA GLU A 816 -24.81 -26.59 11.28
C GLU A 816 -25.43 -27.05 9.95
N GLY A 817 -26.53 -26.38 9.57
CA GLY A 817 -27.44 -26.81 8.51
C GLY A 817 -27.52 -25.90 7.28
N GLU A 818 -28.54 -26.12 6.45
CA GLU A 818 -28.81 -25.33 5.25
C GLU A 818 -28.87 -23.83 5.56
N GLY A 819 -28.02 -23.03 4.88
CA GLY A 819 -27.94 -21.58 5.06
C GLY A 819 -27.00 -21.09 6.18
N GLN A 820 -26.35 -21.99 6.93
CA GLN A 820 -25.31 -21.64 7.93
C GLN A 820 -23.89 -21.99 7.46
N CYS A 821 -23.76 -22.84 6.44
CA CYS A 821 -22.49 -23.29 5.89
C CYS A 821 -22.62 -23.53 4.36
N THR A 822 -21.48 -23.65 3.69
CA THR A 822 -21.37 -23.90 2.24
C THR A 822 -21.39 -25.41 1.94
N GLY A 823 -22.30 -25.87 1.07
CA GLY A 823 -22.30 -27.28 0.59
C GLY A 823 -23.13 -28.27 1.42
N PHE A 824 -24.20 -27.80 2.08
CA PHE A 824 -25.12 -28.65 2.84
C PHE A 824 -25.97 -29.56 1.92
N GLY A 825 -26.26 -30.80 2.35
CA GLY A 825 -27.32 -31.64 1.75
C GLY A 825 -26.91 -32.79 0.80
N GLU A 826 -25.63 -33.07 0.56
CA GLU A 826 -25.19 -34.08 -0.43
C GLU A 826 -24.79 -35.48 0.12
N MET A 827 -25.50 -36.03 1.12
CA MET A 827 -25.33 -37.44 1.48
C MET A 827 -26.12 -38.37 0.52
N LYS A 828 -25.61 -38.60 -0.70
CA LYS A 828 -26.09 -39.70 -1.54
C LYS A 828 -25.44 -41.01 -1.10
N LEU A 829 -26.03 -41.68 -0.11
CA LEU A 829 -25.74 -43.10 0.16
C LEU A 829 -26.08 -43.94 -1.07
N SER A 830 -25.05 -44.36 -1.82
CA SER A 830 -25.20 -45.32 -2.92
C SER A 830 -25.83 -46.62 -2.41
N TRP A 831 -26.77 -47.18 -3.17
CA TRP A 831 -27.44 -48.45 -2.91
C TRP A 831 -26.49 -49.63 -2.58
N PHE A 832 -25.23 -49.58 -3.03
CA PHE A 832 -24.18 -50.56 -2.70
C PHE A 832 -23.75 -50.54 -1.22
N SER A 833 -23.80 -49.39 -0.55
CA SER A 833 -23.51 -49.28 0.89
C SER A 833 -24.62 -49.89 1.76
N ARG A 834 -25.88 -49.88 1.27
CA ARG A 834 -26.99 -50.63 1.88
C ARG A 834 -26.84 -52.14 1.71
N LEU A 835 -26.23 -52.60 0.62
CA LEU A 835 -25.94 -54.02 0.40
C LEU A 835 -24.77 -54.53 1.26
N ARG A 836 -23.73 -53.71 1.48
CA ARG A 836 -22.60 -54.10 2.35
C ARG A 836 -22.99 -54.16 3.83
N ASN A 837 -23.89 -53.29 4.29
CA ASN A 837 -24.50 -53.40 5.62
C ASN A 837 -25.65 -54.43 5.68
N GLY A 838 -26.15 -54.90 4.54
CA GLY A 838 -27.13 -56.00 4.45
C GLY A 838 -26.53 -57.39 4.63
N PHE A 839 -25.20 -57.53 4.54
CA PHE A 839 -24.49 -58.81 4.69
C PHE A 839 -23.76 -59.00 6.02
N SER A 840 -23.90 -58.06 6.97
CA SER A 840 -23.39 -58.21 8.33
C SER A 840 -24.45 -57.82 9.35
N LEU A 841 -25.54 -58.59 9.43
CA LEU A 841 -26.47 -58.67 10.56
C LEU A 841 -27.36 -59.92 10.40
N ARG A 842 -26.73 -61.09 10.48
CA ARG A 842 -27.42 -62.35 10.80
C ARG A 842 -26.82 -62.87 12.10
N ASN A 843 -27.21 -62.21 13.20
CA ASN A 843 -27.26 -62.70 14.59
C ASN A 843 -27.26 -61.50 15.55
N ASN A 844 -28.43 -61.01 15.95
CA ASN A 844 -28.97 -61.23 17.30
C ASN A 844 -30.27 -60.43 17.48
N SER A 845 -31.29 -61.13 17.95
CA SER A 845 -32.55 -60.61 18.46
C SER A 845 -32.38 -59.69 19.67
N SER A 846 -33.15 -58.60 19.78
CA SER A 846 -33.83 -58.15 21.02
C SER A 846 -34.32 -56.68 20.98
N LEU A 847 -35.65 -56.50 21.11
CA LEU A 847 -36.39 -55.40 21.79
C LEU A 847 -36.16 -53.93 21.33
N LYS A 848 -37.13 -53.28 20.67
CA LYS A 848 -38.37 -52.57 21.15
C LYS A 848 -38.17 -51.04 21.12
N GLY A 849 -39.13 -50.31 20.51
CA GLY A 849 -39.51 -48.97 21.01
C GLY A 849 -39.72 -47.83 20.01
N MET A 850 -40.97 -47.68 19.57
CA MET A 850 -41.71 -46.40 19.38
C MET A 850 -41.44 -45.46 18.18
N SER A 851 -42.34 -45.63 17.20
CA SER A 851 -43.03 -44.63 16.35
C SER A 851 -43.27 -43.24 16.96
N VAL A 852 -43.27 -42.16 16.15
CA VAL A 852 -44.48 -41.41 15.70
C VAL A 852 -44.15 -40.29 14.67
N ARG A 853 -44.67 -40.52 13.45
CA ARG A 853 -45.32 -39.68 12.41
C ARG A 853 -45.04 -38.16 12.20
N TYR A 854 -44.74 -37.87 10.92
CA TYR A 854 -45.33 -36.88 9.95
C TYR A 854 -45.52 -35.41 10.40
N ARG A 855 -45.32 -34.38 9.55
CA ARG A 855 -45.87 -34.20 8.19
C ARG A 855 -45.27 -32.96 7.52
N LYS A 856 -45.23 -33.01 6.19
CA LYS A 856 -45.00 -31.90 5.23
C LYS A 856 -45.65 -30.57 5.65
N LEU A 857 -44.88 -29.48 5.53
CA LEU A 857 -45.10 -28.40 4.56
C LEU A 857 -43.75 -27.83 4.15
#